data_AF-A0A9P1CAL9-F1
#
_entry.id   AF-A0A9P1CAL9-F1
#
_cell.length_a   1.000
_cell.length_b   1.000
_cell.length_c   1.000
_cell.angle_alpha   90.00
_cell.angle_beta   90.00
_cell.angle_gamma   90.00
#
_symmetry.space_group_name_H-M   'P 1'
#
loop_
_entity.id
_entity.type
_entity.pdbx_description
1 polymer ?
#
loop_
_entity_poly.entity_id
_entity_poly.type
_entity_poly.pdbx_seq_one_letter_code
_entity_poly.pdbx_strand_id
1 'polypeptide(L)'
;MRLPWLGASAALALAVVVVRSDVLWNGGRSVPLLNWWRAKGFERRQMEQIDLTGKVAFVTGASTGLGREVAMQLSRANASVLVGCRDVAKCRGDFGENAMQLDLADLQQTAAVAKKLATLPALHILVNNAGVATQFPYNLTVDGVETTFQVNYLGHFLLTQQLLPLLSRSPGSRVVHLTSGAHRAAPVEGVPLTLEGINDKNMGPYVRYGTAKLGNLLLAQEVDRRVGHRGVYSNAVHPGVVASEMLRLPNFQAMLGPWLGPVAYHAAQWRNRFFAYSVEEAALNVLYCAASPEIEARDLRGALIVPLAQVWPPRHAAAETGHGRRLWEFSEQLVAQSGRRKENPPWAAFGVTAWLAAFRAKYLFPYCVDLILVAFVLLWLASVFAAVYARFRIAEPTWYTYLCCALGVAVVAGPLCGDHIFRSLTQHYYRVGDLKTLHGVDVAVDKGDAMLDAGIVDFAQGNYLDGMRAWHFKHHTAYCVAPVVTNQTAGPVSGSYDFWAVGKDCCSLTSSDFRCGAWGHPHADRAIRVLADQDVPFYRLAVQQAETLYGLVAANPVFFKWSDDPESEVATWFAQAMRNFTFDLTVAFMVSLFALSCAAYRFSWMAPALAMTDELFVSGKSYGTGQGNNNLCVMGGSDECDHSKRSKGPCGKSMAELTVEMLNH
;
A
#
# COMPACT_ATOMS: atom_id res chain seq x y z
N MET A 1 40.68 -10.70 -63.18
CA MET A 1 40.61 -9.23 -62.96
C MET A 1 39.83 -8.96 -61.69
N ARG A 2 40.48 -8.29 -60.73
CA ARG A 2 39.99 -7.39 -59.66
C ARG A 2 38.95 -7.90 -58.63
N LEU A 3 39.45 -8.03 -57.39
CA LEU A 3 38.72 -7.89 -56.12
C LEU A 3 38.12 -6.48 -55.95
N PRO A 4 37.13 -6.33 -55.05
CA PRO A 4 37.42 -5.79 -53.70
C PRO A 4 36.65 -6.57 -52.60
N TRP A 5 37.29 -7.16 -51.58
CA TRP A 5 37.72 -6.51 -50.32
C TRP A 5 36.85 -5.31 -49.92
N LEU A 6 35.84 -5.51 -49.07
CA LEU A 6 35.30 -4.49 -48.13
C LEU A 6 34.22 -5.02 -47.14
N GLY A 7 33.79 -6.29 -47.20
CA GLY A 7 32.72 -6.81 -46.34
C GLY A 7 33.13 -7.39 -44.98
N ALA A 8 34.37 -7.89 -44.82
CA ALA A 8 34.78 -8.60 -43.60
C ALA A 8 35.36 -7.69 -42.51
N SER A 9 35.75 -6.46 -42.86
CA SER A 9 36.37 -5.52 -41.92
C SER A 9 35.35 -4.83 -41.00
N ALA A 10 34.07 -4.74 -41.39
CA ALA A 10 33.03 -4.09 -40.58
C ALA A 10 32.53 -5.01 -39.44
N ALA A 11 32.47 -6.33 -39.67
CA ALA A 11 32.09 -7.30 -38.65
C ALA A 11 33.22 -7.55 -37.62
N LEU A 12 34.49 -7.45 -38.03
CA LEU A 12 35.62 -7.42 -37.08
C LEU A 12 35.79 -6.07 -36.38
N ALA A 13 35.40 -4.95 -37.01
CA ALA A 13 35.45 -3.63 -36.39
C ALA A 13 34.45 -3.46 -35.23
N LEU A 14 33.30 -4.14 -35.24
CA LEU A 14 32.41 -4.18 -34.08
C LEU A 14 32.91 -5.09 -32.95
N ALA A 15 33.89 -5.97 -33.21
CA ALA A 15 34.48 -6.85 -32.21
C ALA A 15 35.77 -6.29 -31.57
N VAL A 16 36.27 -5.13 -32.03
CA VAL A 16 37.54 -4.53 -31.56
C VAL A 16 37.35 -3.15 -30.90
N VAL A 17 36.14 -2.62 -30.83
CA VAL A 17 35.88 -1.31 -30.23
C VAL A 17 35.51 -1.44 -28.74
N VAL A 18 36.52 -1.15 -27.90
CA VAL A 18 36.42 -0.51 -26.57
C VAL A 18 36.04 -1.41 -25.38
N VAL A 19 36.97 -2.24 -24.87
CA VAL A 19 37.05 -2.60 -23.42
C VAL A 19 38.51 -2.71 -22.91
N ARG A 20 39.44 -1.97 -23.54
CA ARG A 20 40.74 -1.62 -22.94
C ARG A 20 41.07 -0.12 -23.07
N SER A 21 40.15 0.66 -23.61
CA SER A 21 40.33 2.08 -23.93
C SER A 21 39.82 3.04 -22.86
N ASP A 22 38.99 2.57 -21.92
CA ASP A 22 38.56 3.36 -20.77
C ASP A 22 39.78 3.88 -19.99
N VAL A 23 40.87 3.09 -19.97
CA VAL A 23 42.17 3.41 -19.37
C VAL A 23 43.12 4.16 -20.33
N LEU A 24 42.88 4.15 -21.65
CA LEU A 24 43.80 4.70 -22.65
C LEU A 24 43.44 6.11 -23.15
N TRP A 25 42.20 6.59 -22.98
CA TRP A 25 41.82 7.92 -23.48
C TRP A 25 41.80 8.99 -22.38
N ASN A 26 42.98 9.40 -21.93
CA ASN A 26 43.16 10.65 -21.19
C ASN A 26 43.42 11.76 -22.20
N GLY A 27 42.42 12.62 -22.44
CA GLY A 27 42.51 13.75 -23.37
C GLY A 27 43.73 14.65 -23.10
N GLY A 28 44.85 14.35 -23.79
CA GLY A 28 46.05 15.16 -23.85
C GLY A 28 47.35 14.59 -23.23
N ARG A 29 47.36 13.43 -22.57
CA ARG A 29 48.62 12.80 -22.10
C ARG A 29 48.63 11.29 -22.31
N SER A 30 49.43 10.84 -23.27
CA SER A 30 49.75 9.44 -23.51
C SER A 30 50.60 8.91 -22.35
N VAL A 31 50.09 7.92 -21.62
CA VAL A 31 50.94 7.09 -20.74
C VAL A 31 51.62 6.04 -21.62
N PRO A 32 52.97 5.98 -21.69
CA PRO A 32 53.65 5.01 -22.54
C PRO A 32 53.31 3.57 -22.14
N LEU A 33 52.96 2.75 -23.13
CA LEU A 33 52.62 1.30 -23.03
C LEU A 33 53.64 0.47 -22.23
N LEU A 34 54.89 0.92 -22.13
CA LEU A 34 55.96 0.21 -21.44
C LEU A 34 55.94 0.33 -19.90
N ASN A 35 55.20 1.29 -19.34
CA ASN A 35 55.21 1.58 -17.89
C ASN A 35 53.88 1.32 -17.16
N TRP A 36 52.82 0.91 -17.85
CA TRP A 36 51.49 0.68 -17.25
C TRP A 36 51.47 -0.48 -16.23
N TRP A 37 52.30 -1.51 -16.43
CA TRP A 37 52.52 -2.64 -15.51
C TRP A 37 53.26 -2.26 -14.21
N ARG A 38 53.81 -1.02 -14.13
CA ARG A 38 54.59 -0.53 -12.97
C ARG A 38 53.82 0.42 -12.05
N ALA A 39 52.55 0.74 -12.35
CA ALA A 39 51.72 1.44 -11.38
C ALA A 39 51.36 0.48 -10.23
N LYS A 40 52.02 0.62 -9.08
CA LYS A 40 51.74 -0.14 -7.85
C LYS A 40 50.28 0.11 -7.43
N GLY A 41 49.37 -0.79 -7.77
CA GLY A 41 47.99 -0.79 -7.26
C GLY A 41 47.93 -1.39 -5.86
N PHE A 42 46.78 -1.27 -5.19
CA PHE A 42 46.55 -1.93 -3.90
C PHE A 42 46.50 -3.46 -4.07
N GLU A 43 47.45 -4.15 -3.48
CA GLU A 43 47.63 -5.60 -3.60
C GLU A 43 47.06 -6.35 -2.39
N ARG A 44 46.74 -7.63 -2.59
CA ARG A 44 46.28 -8.53 -1.52
C ARG A 44 47.23 -8.59 -0.33
N ARG A 45 48.55 -8.58 -0.55
CA ARG A 45 49.55 -8.56 0.52
C ARG A 45 49.44 -7.33 1.41
N GLN A 46 49.07 -6.18 0.82
CA GLN A 46 48.86 -4.95 1.59
C GLN A 46 47.59 -5.06 2.43
N MET A 47 46.51 -5.66 1.90
CA MET A 47 45.31 -5.95 2.68
C MET A 47 45.60 -6.90 3.86
N GLU A 48 46.41 -7.94 3.64
CA GLU A 48 46.81 -8.90 4.69
C GLU A 48 47.68 -8.28 5.80
N GLN A 49 48.28 -7.11 5.56
CA GLN A 49 49.03 -6.35 6.57
C GLN A 49 48.17 -5.36 7.36
N ILE A 50 46.91 -5.15 6.97
CA ILE A 50 46.01 -4.24 7.67
C ILE A 50 45.34 -4.98 8.82
N ASP A 51 45.42 -4.41 10.02
CA ASP A 51 44.68 -4.85 11.19
C ASP A 51 43.55 -3.88 11.52
N LEU A 52 42.33 -4.41 11.57
CA LEU A 52 41.07 -3.72 11.87
C LEU A 52 40.49 -4.15 13.22
N THR A 53 41.32 -4.69 14.12
CA THR A 53 40.91 -5.02 15.48
C THR A 53 40.17 -3.85 16.14
N GLY A 54 38.99 -4.15 16.70
CA GLY A 54 38.11 -3.14 17.32
C GLY A 54 37.29 -2.29 16.35
N LYS A 55 37.45 -2.46 15.03
CA LYS A 55 36.60 -1.82 14.02
C LYS A 55 35.36 -2.67 13.74
N VAL A 56 34.26 -1.97 13.46
CA VAL A 56 32.96 -2.57 13.16
C VAL A 56 32.57 -2.19 11.74
N ALA A 57 32.24 -3.20 10.93
CA ALA A 57 31.87 -3.03 9.53
C ALA A 57 30.45 -3.53 9.28
N PHE A 58 29.71 -2.84 8.41
CA PHE A 58 28.47 -3.33 7.83
C PHE A 58 28.58 -3.41 6.31
N VAL A 59 28.29 -4.59 5.74
CA VAL A 59 28.36 -4.83 4.29
C VAL A 59 26.99 -5.28 3.77
N THR A 60 26.42 -4.55 2.82
CA THR A 60 25.18 -4.95 2.14
C THR A 60 25.47 -5.93 1.00
N GLY A 61 24.60 -6.92 0.79
CA GLY A 61 24.70 -7.86 -0.32
C GLY A 61 25.85 -8.87 -0.18
N ALA A 62 26.09 -9.37 1.05
CA ALA A 62 27.19 -10.29 1.34
C ALA A 62 26.86 -11.78 1.11
N SER A 63 25.71 -12.09 0.50
CA SER A 63 25.30 -13.49 0.27
C SER A 63 26.13 -14.21 -0.78
N THR A 64 26.62 -13.49 -1.79
CA THR A 64 27.41 -14.05 -2.89
C THR A 64 28.36 -13.00 -3.46
N GLY A 65 29.31 -13.44 -4.30
CA GLY A 65 30.14 -12.57 -5.13
C GLY A 65 30.96 -11.54 -4.34
N LEU A 66 31.02 -10.31 -4.88
CA LEU A 66 31.89 -9.24 -4.41
C LEU A 66 31.64 -8.83 -2.95
N GLY A 67 30.38 -8.70 -2.54
CA GLY A 67 30.04 -8.33 -1.17
C GLY A 67 30.49 -9.37 -0.14
N ARG A 68 30.34 -10.66 -0.49
CA ARG A 68 30.79 -11.77 0.34
C ARG A 68 32.31 -11.72 0.53
N GLU A 69 33.06 -11.57 -0.56
CA GLU A 69 34.52 -11.52 -0.50
C GLU A 69 35.03 -10.31 0.29
N VAL A 70 34.42 -9.13 0.11
CA VAL A 70 34.76 -7.94 0.91
C VAL A 70 34.51 -8.19 2.39
N ALA A 71 33.36 -8.75 2.76
CA ALA A 71 33.04 -9.06 4.15
C ALA A 71 33.99 -10.11 4.75
N MET A 72 34.38 -11.13 3.99
CA MET A 72 35.36 -12.13 4.40
C MET A 72 36.76 -11.53 4.62
N GLN A 73 37.22 -10.66 3.72
CA GLN A 73 38.53 -10.03 3.85
C GLN A 73 38.59 -9.04 5.02
N LEU A 74 37.53 -8.27 5.27
CA LEU A 74 37.43 -7.44 6.47
C LEU A 74 37.45 -8.28 7.75
N SER A 75 36.77 -9.44 7.75
CA SER A 75 36.79 -10.37 8.89
C SER A 75 38.18 -10.96 9.11
N ARG A 76 38.90 -11.32 8.05
CA ARG A 76 40.30 -11.80 8.10
C ARG A 76 41.27 -10.75 8.64
N ALA A 77 40.96 -9.48 8.43
CA ALA A 77 41.66 -8.34 9.01
C ALA A 77 41.18 -8.01 10.44
N ASN A 78 40.51 -8.92 11.16
CA ASN A 78 40.03 -8.77 12.53
C ASN A 78 38.91 -7.72 12.77
N ALA A 79 38.22 -7.25 11.72
CA ALA A 79 37.03 -6.42 11.92
C ALA A 79 35.84 -7.25 12.42
N SER A 80 35.00 -6.65 13.27
CA SER A 80 33.67 -7.19 13.58
C SER A 80 32.71 -6.89 12.42
N VAL A 81 32.42 -7.88 11.58
CA VAL A 81 31.65 -7.70 10.35
C VAL A 81 30.20 -8.16 10.52
N LEU A 82 29.29 -7.20 10.36
CA LEU A 82 27.85 -7.41 10.23
C LEU A 82 27.49 -7.37 8.75
N VAL A 83 26.52 -8.20 8.33
CA VAL A 83 26.14 -8.27 6.91
C VAL A 83 24.63 -8.17 6.72
N GLY A 84 24.22 -7.43 5.69
CA GLY A 84 22.84 -7.33 5.26
C GLY A 84 22.59 -8.17 4.02
N CYS A 85 21.65 -9.11 4.10
CA CYS A 85 21.32 -10.03 3.01
C CYS A 85 19.82 -10.16 2.83
N ARG A 86 19.34 -10.16 1.57
CA ARG A 86 17.90 -10.37 1.29
C ARG A 86 17.43 -11.75 1.77
N ASP A 87 18.24 -12.78 1.48
CA ASP A 87 18.09 -14.13 2.01
C ASP A 87 19.13 -14.35 3.11
N VAL A 88 18.70 -14.19 4.36
CA VAL A 88 19.59 -14.27 5.53
C VAL A 88 20.15 -15.68 5.73
N ALA A 89 19.43 -16.72 5.30
CA ALA A 89 19.88 -18.11 5.46
C ALA A 89 21.18 -18.37 4.68
N LYS A 90 21.33 -17.75 3.51
CA LYS A 90 22.57 -17.84 2.71
C LYS A 90 23.78 -17.17 3.36
N CYS A 91 23.56 -16.19 4.25
CA CYS A 91 24.64 -15.46 4.92
C CYS A 91 24.99 -16.04 6.30
N ARG A 92 24.03 -16.70 6.96
CA ARG A 92 24.26 -17.31 8.28
C ARG A 92 25.36 -18.38 8.28
N GLY A 93 25.59 -19.06 7.15
CA GLY A 93 26.66 -20.05 7.04
C GLY A 93 28.05 -19.47 7.28
N ASP A 94 28.33 -18.27 6.76
CA ASP A 94 29.65 -17.63 6.88
C ASP A 94 29.72 -16.63 8.04
N PHE A 95 28.60 -15.97 8.39
CA PHE A 95 28.58 -14.85 9.35
C PHE A 95 27.76 -15.10 10.62
N GLY A 96 27.08 -16.25 10.74
CA GLY A 96 26.28 -16.60 11.93
C GLY A 96 25.24 -15.54 12.29
N GLU A 97 25.19 -15.17 13.57
CA GLU A 97 24.26 -14.15 14.11
C GLU A 97 24.56 -12.72 13.65
N ASN A 98 25.72 -12.48 13.02
CA ASN A 98 26.05 -11.17 12.44
C ASN A 98 25.33 -10.93 11.09
N ALA A 99 24.64 -11.94 10.56
CA ALA A 99 23.81 -11.81 9.37
C ALA A 99 22.41 -11.26 9.70
N MET A 100 22.01 -10.20 8.99
CA MET A 100 20.70 -9.56 9.10
C MET A 100 19.93 -9.67 7.80
N GLN A 101 18.61 -9.88 7.91
CA GLN A 101 17.72 -9.78 6.76
C GLN A 101 17.61 -8.32 6.32
N LEU A 102 17.97 -8.03 5.08
CA LEU A 102 17.92 -6.70 4.48
C LEU A 102 17.53 -6.80 3.00
N ASP A 103 16.34 -6.33 2.69
CA ASP A 103 15.85 -6.08 1.33
C ASP A 103 15.77 -4.58 1.09
N LEU A 104 16.63 -4.08 0.20
CA LEU A 104 16.67 -2.67 -0.18
C LEU A 104 15.48 -2.27 -1.08
N ALA A 105 14.70 -3.25 -1.56
CA ALA A 105 13.43 -3.00 -2.24
C ALA A 105 12.27 -2.72 -1.26
N ASP A 106 12.50 -2.76 0.05
CA ASP A 106 11.55 -2.36 1.10
C ASP A 106 12.21 -1.32 2.02
N LEU A 107 11.79 -0.06 1.89
CA LEU A 107 12.34 1.04 2.68
C LEU A 107 12.01 0.93 4.18
N GLN A 108 10.91 0.27 4.56
CA GLN A 108 10.61 0.05 5.98
C GLN A 108 11.54 -0.97 6.60
N GLN A 109 11.80 -2.08 5.90
CA GLN A 109 12.78 -3.06 6.37
C GLN A 109 14.19 -2.46 6.42
N THR A 110 14.55 -1.66 5.42
CA THR A 110 15.82 -0.92 5.40
C THR A 110 15.95 0.02 6.60
N ALA A 111 14.90 0.79 6.92
CA ALA A 111 14.88 1.67 8.10
C ALA A 111 14.97 0.87 9.42
N ALA A 112 14.33 -0.30 9.51
CA ALA A 112 14.41 -1.15 10.69
C ALA A 112 15.84 -1.67 10.94
N VAL A 113 16.53 -2.09 9.88
CA VAL A 113 17.94 -2.52 9.95
C VAL A 113 18.84 -1.35 10.32
N ALA A 114 18.66 -0.19 9.69
CA ALA A 114 19.43 1.02 10.01
C ALA A 114 19.25 1.43 11.48
N LYS A 115 18.02 1.39 12.01
CA LYS A 115 17.73 1.65 13.43
C LYS A 115 18.41 0.64 14.35
N LYS A 116 18.42 -0.65 14.00
CA LYS A 116 19.14 -1.68 14.75
C LYS A 116 20.64 -1.41 14.78
N LEU A 117 21.24 -1.10 13.63
CA LEU A 117 22.66 -0.76 13.52
C LEU A 117 23.01 0.54 14.28
N ALA A 118 22.10 1.52 14.33
CA ALA A 118 22.30 2.77 15.07
C ALA A 118 22.47 2.57 16.59
N THR A 119 22.07 1.40 17.13
CA THR A 119 22.26 1.03 18.55
C THR A 119 23.66 0.56 18.87
N LEU A 120 24.49 0.27 17.85
CA LEU A 120 25.87 -0.12 18.05
C LEU A 120 26.67 1.01 18.72
N PRO A 121 27.70 0.69 19.53
CA PRO A 121 28.52 1.71 20.16
C PRO A 121 29.30 2.54 19.14
N ALA A 122 29.75 1.91 18.05
CA ALA A 122 30.47 2.54 16.95
C ALA A 122 30.24 1.78 15.64
N LEU A 123 30.28 2.51 14.52
CA LEU A 123 30.34 1.94 13.18
C LEU A 123 31.48 2.63 12.44
N HIS A 124 32.41 1.83 11.92
CA HIS A 124 33.65 2.34 11.32
C HIS A 124 33.64 2.19 9.81
N ILE A 125 32.99 1.15 9.28
CA ILE A 125 33.00 0.87 7.84
C ILE A 125 31.57 0.55 7.41
N LEU A 126 31.05 1.30 6.44
CA LEU A 126 29.78 1.01 5.77
C LEU A 126 30.06 0.77 4.28
N VAL A 127 29.80 -0.45 3.81
CA VAL A 127 29.96 -0.82 2.39
C VAL A 127 28.57 -1.02 1.77
N ASN A 128 28.15 -0.03 0.99
CA ASN A 128 26.95 -0.07 0.17
C ASN A 128 27.25 -0.82 -1.14
N ASN A 129 27.28 -2.15 -1.05
CA ASN A 129 27.65 -3.05 -2.15
C ASN A 129 26.46 -3.66 -2.90
N ALA A 130 25.36 -3.95 -2.19
CA ALA A 130 24.22 -4.65 -2.77
C ALA A 130 23.72 -4.01 -4.07
N GLY A 131 23.30 -4.82 -5.03
CA GLY A 131 22.70 -4.26 -6.22
C GLY A 131 22.18 -5.29 -7.19
N VAL A 132 21.31 -4.81 -8.07
CA VAL A 132 20.78 -5.49 -9.23
C VAL A 132 21.30 -4.82 -10.50
N ALA A 133 21.50 -5.60 -11.56
CA ALA A 133 22.04 -5.12 -12.83
C ALA A 133 21.00 -5.17 -13.95
N THR A 134 21.43 -4.86 -15.17
CA THR A 134 20.59 -4.61 -16.36
C THR A 134 19.70 -5.75 -16.79
N GLN A 135 19.91 -6.97 -16.28
CA GLN A 135 19.05 -8.11 -16.54
C GLN A 135 17.70 -8.06 -15.81
N PHE A 136 17.53 -7.19 -14.82
CA PHE A 136 16.24 -7.04 -14.14
C PHE A 136 15.26 -6.30 -15.05
N PRO A 137 14.07 -6.90 -15.35
CA PRO A 137 13.05 -6.22 -16.12
C PRO A 137 12.60 -4.97 -15.36
N TYR A 138 12.02 -4.02 -16.09
CA TYR A 138 11.39 -2.87 -15.44
C TYR A 138 10.33 -3.39 -14.46
N ASN A 139 10.42 -2.99 -13.20
CA ASN A 139 9.40 -3.24 -12.21
C ASN A 139 9.45 -2.15 -11.12
N LEU A 140 8.35 -1.98 -10.41
CA LEU A 140 8.27 -1.12 -9.23
C LEU A 140 8.38 -1.95 -7.96
N THR A 141 9.05 -1.41 -6.95
CA THR A 141 9.10 -1.97 -5.60
C THR A 141 7.77 -1.78 -4.86
N VAL A 142 7.68 -2.34 -3.64
CA VAL A 142 6.54 -2.08 -2.73
C VAL A 142 6.37 -0.60 -2.39
N ASP A 143 7.43 0.19 -2.50
CA ASP A 143 7.43 1.64 -2.26
C ASP A 143 7.03 2.46 -3.52
N GLY A 144 6.81 1.78 -4.65
CA GLY A 144 6.39 2.40 -5.92
C GLY A 144 7.51 3.08 -6.70
N VAL A 145 8.77 2.70 -6.48
CA VAL A 145 9.95 3.24 -7.17
C VAL A 145 10.56 2.17 -8.06
N GLU A 146 11.15 2.55 -9.20
CA GLU A 146 11.82 1.61 -10.10
C GLU A 146 12.88 0.79 -9.34
N THR A 147 12.83 -0.53 -9.55
CA THR A 147 13.55 -1.52 -8.74
C THR A 147 15.05 -1.30 -8.74
N THR A 148 15.65 -1.03 -9.90
CA THR A 148 17.10 -0.82 -10.02
C THR A 148 17.55 0.43 -9.26
N PHE A 149 16.82 1.53 -9.43
CA PHE A 149 17.06 2.79 -8.73
C PHE A 149 16.90 2.63 -7.22
N GLN A 150 15.82 1.97 -6.79
CA GLN A 150 15.59 1.80 -5.37
C GLN A 150 16.65 0.91 -4.71
N VAL A 151 16.87 -0.30 -5.25
CA VAL A 151 17.80 -1.27 -4.64
C VAL A 151 19.23 -0.75 -4.65
N ASN A 152 19.68 -0.17 -5.77
CA ASN A 152 21.08 0.22 -5.91
C ASN A 152 21.40 1.55 -5.22
N TYR A 153 20.45 2.48 -5.18
CA TYR A 153 20.62 3.85 -4.72
C TYR A 153 19.72 4.21 -3.54
N LEU A 154 18.38 4.21 -3.69
CA LEU A 154 17.48 4.81 -2.67
C LEU A 154 17.51 4.07 -1.32
N GLY A 155 17.56 2.74 -1.33
CA GLY A 155 17.72 1.95 -0.11
C GLY A 155 19.05 2.22 0.59
N HIS A 156 20.14 2.33 -0.18
CA HIS A 156 21.45 2.70 0.36
C HIS A 156 21.51 4.15 0.85
N PHE A 157 20.82 5.06 0.17
CA PHE A 157 20.63 6.44 0.61
C PHE A 157 19.99 6.45 2.00
N LEU A 158 18.86 5.76 2.17
CA LEU A 158 18.16 5.66 3.46
C LEU A 158 19.04 5.08 4.56
N LEU A 159 19.69 3.94 4.27
CA LEU A 159 20.59 3.27 5.19
C LEU A 159 21.75 4.20 5.61
N THR A 160 22.40 4.85 4.65
CA THR A 160 23.52 5.76 4.92
C THR A 160 23.07 6.97 5.71
N GLN A 161 21.98 7.61 5.30
CA GLN A 161 21.43 8.82 5.92
C GLN A 161 21.10 8.59 7.40
N GLN A 162 20.48 7.46 7.75
CA GLN A 162 20.17 7.11 9.14
C GLN A 162 21.42 6.73 9.97
N LEU A 163 22.47 6.22 9.32
CA LEU A 163 23.71 5.82 10.01
C LEU A 163 24.74 6.95 10.11
N LEU A 164 24.55 8.08 9.41
CA LEU A 164 25.46 9.24 9.49
C LEU A 164 25.75 9.69 10.93
N PRO A 165 24.79 9.78 11.86
CA PRO A 165 25.08 10.17 13.24
C PRO A 165 25.98 9.17 13.98
N LEU A 166 25.90 7.86 13.66
CA LEU A 166 26.77 6.85 14.26
C LEU A 166 28.18 6.88 13.64
N LEU A 167 28.26 6.98 12.31
CA LEU A 167 29.54 7.11 11.58
C LEU A 167 30.31 8.37 12.02
N SER A 168 29.61 9.48 12.22
CA SER A 168 30.19 10.75 12.67
C SER A 168 30.70 10.74 14.12
N ARG A 169 30.36 9.73 14.91
CA ARG A 169 30.92 9.49 16.25
C ARG A 169 32.21 8.67 16.22
N SER A 170 32.56 8.14 15.05
CA SER A 170 33.74 7.30 14.83
C SER A 170 34.65 7.97 13.81
N PRO A 171 35.50 8.95 14.21
CA PRO A 171 36.44 9.60 13.30
C PRO A 171 37.33 8.58 12.56
N GLY A 172 37.58 8.83 11.28
CA GLY A 172 38.21 7.87 10.38
C GLY A 172 37.25 6.82 9.82
N SER A 173 35.94 6.95 10.04
CA SER A 173 34.98 6.02 9.45
C SER A 173 34.94 6.12 7.91
N ARG A 174 34.62 5.00 7.27
CA ARG A 174 34.58 4.83 5.81
C ARG A 174 33.16 4.53 5.36
N VAL A 175 32.67 5.27 4.38
CA VAL A 175 31.45 4.97 3.63
C VAL A 175 31.83 4.70 2.18
N VAL A 176 31.58 3.49 1.71
CA VAL A 176 31.98 3.01 0.38
C VAL A 176 30.75 2.73 -0.44
N HIS A 177 30.56 3.46 -1.54
CA HIS A 177 29.43 3.32 -2.45
C HIS A 177 29.84 2.62 -3.74
N LEU A 178 29.29 1.43 -4.03
CA LEU A 178 29.60 0.74 -5.28
C LEU A 178 28.91 1.40 -6.47
N THR A 179 29.71 2.00 -7.34
CA THR A 179 29.30 2.53 -8.65
C THR A 179 29.77 1.58 -9.77
N SER A 180 29.70 2.04 -11.02
CA SER A 180 30.11 1.31 -12.21
C SER A 180 30.53 2.29 -13.30
N GLY A 181 31.36 1.87 -14.26
CA GLY A 181 31.57 2.62 -15.51
C GLY A 181 30.26 2.96 -16.24
N ALA A 182 29.19 2.19 -15.99
CA ALA A 182 27.84 2.45 -16.49
C ALA A 182 27.24 3.78 -16.01
N HIS A 183 27.76 4.44 -14.96
CA HIS A 183 27.28 5.77 -14.54
C HIS A 183 27.35 6.82 -15.66
N ARG A 184 28.24 6.62 -16.65
CA ARG A 184 28.38 7.47 -17.84
C ARG A 184 27.21 7.35 -18.82
N ALA A 185 26.37 6.33 -18.65
CA ALA A 185 25.17 6.12 -19.46
C ALA A 185 23.93 6.78 -18.87
N ALA A 186 24.04 7.44 -17.71
CA ALA A 186 22.97 8.25 -17.15
C ALA A 186 22.67 9.45 -18.08
N PRO A 187 21.47 10.06 -18.00
CA PRO A 187 21.15 11.28 -18.72
C PRO A 187 22.16 12.39 -18.44
N VAL A 188 22.46 13.23 -19.44
CA VAL A 188 23.46 14.30 -19.32
C VAL A 188 23.10 15.28 -18.21
N GLU A 189 21.80 15.52 -18.04
CA GLU A 189 21.18 16.35 -17.00
C GLU A 189 21.35 15.77 -15.59
N GLY A 190 21.73 14.49 -15.48
CA GLY A 190 21.94 13.75 -14.24
C GLY A 190 20.82 12.77 -13.92
N VAL A 191 20.63 12.52 -12.63
CA VAL A 191 19.55 11.66 -12.14
C VAL A 191 18.22 12.43 -12.22
N PRO A 192 17.15 11.85 -12.78
CA PRO A 192 15.84 12.51 -12.76
C PRO A 192 15.39 12.82 -11.33
N LEU A 193 14.92 14.05 -11.10
CA LEU A 193 14.50 14.55 -9.79
C LEU A 193 12.98 14.53 -9.61
N THR A 194 12.31 13.64 -10.33
CA THR A 194 10.86 13.41 -10.25
C THR A 194 10.60 11.90 -10.24
N LEU A 195 9.54 11.48 -9.54
CA LEU A 195 9.18 10.06 -9.50
C LEU A 195 8.84 9.52 -10.89
N GLU A 196 8.16 10.32 -11.72
CA GLU A 196 7.85 9.97 -13.10
C GLU A 196 9.11 9.74 -13.94
N GLY A 197 10.12 10.59 -13.80
CA GLY A 197 11.39 10.44 -14.53
C GLY A 197 12.20 9.23 -14.08
N ILE A 198 12.20 8.92 -12.78
CA ILE A 198 12.83 7.68 -12.27
C ILE A 198 12.06 6.44 -12.72
N ASN A 199 10.74 6.51 -12.76
CA ASN A 199 9.86 5.41 -13.15
C ASN A 199 9.59 5.36 -14.66
N ASP A 200 10.35 6.07 -15.49
CA ASP A 200 10.15 6.05 -16.94
C ASP A 200 10.40 4.66 -17.51
N LYS A 201 9.33 4.02 -17.98
CA LYS A 201 9.35 2.68 -18.60
C LYS A 201 10.15 2.65 -19.89
N ASN A 202 10.25 3.78 -20.58
CA ASN A 202 10.96 3.91 -21.84
C ASN A 202 12.47 4.09 -21.61
N MET A 203 12.90 4.38 -20.38
CA MET A 203 14.31 4.43 -20.04
C MET A 203 14.91 3.02 -20.16
N GLY A 204 15.81 2.82 -21.11
CA GLY A 204 16.42 1.51 -21.37
C GLY A 204 17.14 0.94 -20.14
N PRO A 205 17.23 -0.39 -19.99
CA PRO A 205 17.76 -1.05 -18.79
C PRO A 205 19.20 -0.62 -18.44
N TYR A 206 20.04 -0.37 -19.44
CA TYR A 206 21.41 0.11 -19.24
C TYR A 206 21.45 1.55 -18.71
N VAL A 207 20.56 2.43 -19.19
CA VAL A 207 20.43 3.82 -18.72
C VAL A 207 19.85 3.86 -17.31
N ARG A 208 18.85 3.03 -16.98
CA ARG A 208 18.31 2.91 -15.60
C ARG A 208 19.40 2.51 -14.60
N TYR A 209 20.16 1.46 -14.94
CA TYR A 209 21.29 1.03 -14.13
C TYR A 209 22.37 2.11 -14.00
N GLY A 210 22.72 2.76 -15.12
CA GLY A 210 23.66 3.88 -15.14
C GLY A 210 23.21 5.04 -14.25
N THR A 211 21.93 5.41 -14.31
CA THR A 211 21.30 6.44 -13.50
C THR A 211 21.43 6.13 -12.01
N ALA A 212 21.12 4.89 -11.59
CA ALA A 212 21.31 4.48 -10.21
C ALA A 212 22.79 4.52 -9.77
N LYS A 213 23.72 4.14 -10.65
CA LYS A 213 25.16 4.17 -10.35
C LYS A 213 25.76 5.58 -10.35
N LEU A 214 25.20 6.51 -11.12
CA LEU A 214 25.49 7.94 -10.98
C LEU A 214 24.98 8.46 -9.63
N GLY A 215 23.78 8.04 -9.21
CA GLY A 215 23.26 8.34 -7.87
C GLY A 215 24.24 7.95 -6.77
N ASN A 216 24.87 6.77 -6.85
CA ASN A 216 25.86 6.33 -5.85
C ASN A 216 27.12 7.22 -5.81
N LEU A 217 27.56 7.74 -6.94
CA LEU A 217 28.69 8.68 -7.01
C LEU A 217 28.30 10.03 -6.38
N LEU A 218 27.14 10.56 -6.73
CA LEU A 218 26.62 11.81 -6.17
C LEU A 218 26.36 11.70 -4.67
N LEU A 219 25.91 10.53 -4.20
CA LEU A 219 25.74 10.24 -2.78
C LEU A 219 27.07 10.28 -2.04
N ALA A 220 28.12 9.67 -2.62
CA ALA A 220 29.43 9.67 -2.00
C ALA A 220 29.95 11.10 -1.77
N GLN A 221 29.83 11.95 -2.79
CA GLN A 221 30.19 13.37 -2.75
C GLN A 221 29.35 14.16 -1.74
N GLU A 222 28.04 13.96 -1.73
CA GLU A 222 27.14 14.71 -0.85
C GLU A 222 27.27 14.31 0.62
N VAL A 223 27.52 13.03 0.91
CA VAL A 223 27.85 12.56 2.27
C VAL A 223 29.13 13.22 2.76
N ASP A 224 30.21 13.21 1.95
CA ASP A 224 31.46 13.85 2.32
C ASP A 224 31.28 15.37 2.53
N ARG A 225 30.55 16.05 1.64
CA ARG A 225 30.22 17.47 1.80
C ARG A 225 29.50 17.76 3.13
N ARG A 226 28.62 16.87 3.57
CA ARG A 226 27.81 17.04 4.79
C ARG A 226 28.54 16.69 6.08
N VAL A 227 29.32 15.61 6.10
CA VAL A 227 29.90 15.06 7.34
C VAL A 227 31.40 14.82 7.28
N GLY A 228 32.08 15.18 6.18
CA GLY A 228 33.52 15.02 6.01
C GLY A 228 34.34 15.76 7.07
N HIS A 229 33.88 16.95 7.45
CA HIS A 229 34.47 17.75 8.55
C HIS A 229 34.41 17.05 9.93
N ARG A 230 33.58 16.00 10.08
CA ARG A 230 33.50 15.16 11.29
C ARG A 230 34.42 13.94 11.23
N GLY A 231 35.32 13.88 10.24
CA GLY A 231 36.26 12.78 10.05
C GLY A 231 35.67 11.55 9.35
N VAL A 232 34.51 11.68 8.69
CA VAL A 232 33.93 10.60 7.87
C VAL A 232 34.48 10.71 6.44
N TYR A 233 34.95 9.60 5.86
CA TYR A 233 35.40 9.55 4.48
C TYR A 233 34.40 8.79 3.64
N SER A 234 33.81 9.46 2.64
CA SER A 234 32.80 8.88 1.78
C SER A 234 33.25 8.89 0.32
N ASN A 235 33.41 7.70 -0.27
CA ASN A 235 33.99 7.52 -1.60
C ASN A 235 33.18 6.53 -2.45
N ALA A 236 33.20 6.74 -3.76
CA ALA A 236 32.55 5.86 -4.73
C ALA A 236 33.59 4.93 -5.38
N VAL A 237 33.23 3.66 -5.58
CA VAL A 237 34.14 2.64 -6.11
C VAL A 237 33.56 1.97 -7.33
N HIS A 238 34.30 1.99 -8.43
CA HIS A 238 34.08 1.10 -9.56
C HIS A 238 34.99 -0.12 -9.41
N PRO A 239 34.45 -1.35 -9.26
CA PRO A 239 35.27 -2.54 -9.04
C PRO A 239 35.87 -3.14 -10.33
N GLY A 240 35.65 -2.51 -11.49
CA GLY A 240 35.99 -3.07 -12.80
C GLY A 240 34.88 -3.94 -13.38
N VAL A 241 35.18 -4.58 -14.52
CA VAL A 241 34.32 -5.65 -15.06
C VAL A 241 34.60 -6.90 -14.25
N VAL A 242 33.66 -7.35 -13.43
CA VAL A 242 33.86 -8.48 -12.51
C VAL A 242 33.17 -9.73 -13.05
N ALA A 243 33.85 -10.87 -13.08
CA ALA A 243 33.25 -12.16 -13.41
C ALA A 243 32.33 -12.68 -12.27
N SER A 244 31.28 -11.92 -11.93
CA SER A 244 30.31 -12.25 -10.88
C SER A 244 29.00 -12.77 -11.47
N GLU A 245 28.16 -13.40 -10.63
CA GLU A 245 26.82 -13.86 -11.03
C GLU A 245 25.94 -12.73 -11.60
N MET A 246 26.25 -11.47 -11.28
CA MET A 246 25.58 -10.27 -11.82
C MET A 246 25.72 -10.15 -13.36
N LEU A 247 26.67 -10.84 -13.99
CA LEU A 247 26.91 -10.84 -15.43
C LEU A 247 26.53 -12.16 -16.14
N ARG A 248 25.87 -13.11 -15.44
CA ARG A 248 25.27 -14.28 -16.11
C ARG A 248 24.07 -13.79 -16.94
N LEU A 249 24.22 -13.80 -18.27
CA LEU A 249 23.23 -13.25 -19.20
C LEU A 249 22.56 -14.35 -20.04
N PRO A 250 21.34 -14.76 -19.67
CA PRO A 250 20.33 -15.23 -20.62
C PRO A 250 19.87 -14.11 -21.59
N ASN A 251 20.05 -12.84 -21.23
CA ASN A 251 19.45 -11.71 -21.96
C ASN A 251 20.32 -11.12 -23.09
N PHE A 252 21.64 -11.37 -23.12
CA PHE A 252 22.48 -10.91 -24.25
C PHE A 252 22.16 -11.69 -25.53
N GLN A 253 21.76 -12.96 -25.34
CA GLN A 253 21.26 -13.81 -26.41
C GLN A 253 19.87 -13.34 -26.89
N ALA A 254 19.01 -12.90 -25.98
CA ALA A 254 17.69 -12.35 -26.31
C ALA A 254 17.75 -10.97 -26.99
N MET A 255 18.69 -10.09 -26.60
CA MET A 255 18.81 -8.72 -27.11
C MET A 255 19.20 -8.63 -28.59
N LEU A 256 19.97 -9.59 -29.09
CA LEU A 256 20.48 -9.61 -30.48
C LEU A 256 19.82 -10.70 -31.35
N GLY A 257 18.80 -11.37 -30.82
CA GLY A 257 18.05 -12.41 -31.51
C GLY A 257 18.81 -13.74 -31.68
N PRO A 258 18.16 -14.77 -32.27
CA PRO A 258 18.64 -16.15 -32.28
C PRO A 258 19.98 -16.36 -33.01
N TRP A 259 20.30 -15.48 -33.97
CA TRP A 259 21.42 -15.63 -34.88
C TRP A 259 22.70 -14.90 -34.40
N LEU A 260 22.55 -13.70 -33.83
CA LEU A 260 23.68 -12.91 -33.32
C LEU A 260 23.87 -13.07 -31.81
N GLY A 261 22.83 -13.50 -31.08
CA GLY A 261 22.84 -13.73 -29.66
C GLY A 261 23.90 -14.74 -29.18
N PRO A 262 24.02 -15.94 -29.78
CA PRO A 262 25.05 -16.91 -29.41
C PRO A 262 26.48 -16.41 -29.68
N VAL A 263 26.69 -15.69 -30.78
CA VAL A 263 28.01 -15.12 -31.12
C VAL A 263 28.38 -13.99 -30.17
N ALA A 264 27.44 -13.09 -29.87
CA ALA A 264 27.64 -12.03 -28.88
C ALA A 264 27.80 -12.57 -27.46
N TYR A 265 27.12 -13.66 -27.12
CA TYR A 265 27.30 -14.40 -25.86
C TYR A 265 28.71 -14.97 -25.78
N HIS A 266 29.16 -15.69 -26.80
CA HIS A 266 30.52 -16.22 -26.84
C HIS A 266 31.57 -15.10 -26.84
N ALA A 267 31.35 -14.00 -27.57
CA ALA A 267 32.24 -12.84 -27.57
C ALA A 267 32.26 -12.12 -26.20
N ALA A 268 31.13 -12.00 -25.52
CA ALA A 268 31.03 -11.45 -24.17
C ALA A 268 31.71 -12.37 -23.14
N GLN A 269 31.55 -13.69 -23.26
CA GLN A 269 32.23 -14.68 -22.42
C GLN A 269 33.74 -14.70 -22.68
N TRP A 270 34.16 -14.56 -23.95
CA TRP A 270 35.56 -14.46 -24.34
C TRP A 270 36.18 -13.17 -23.79
N ARG A 271 35.49 -12.02 -23.96
CA ARG A 271 35.86 -10.75 -23.32
C ARG A 271 35.98 -10.90 -21.80
N ASN A 272 34.98 -11.49 -21.14
CA ASN A 272 35.01 -11.67 -19.69
C ASN A 272 36.16 -12.60 -19.27
N ARG A 273 36.50 -13.63 -20.05
CA ARG A 273 37.61 -14.55 -19.78
C ARG A 273 39.00 -13.91 -19.86
N PHE A 274 39.16 -12.85 -20.67
CA PHE A 274 40.46 -12.17 -20.84
C PHE A 274 40.56 -10.81 -20.15
N PHE A 275 39.44 -10.16 -19.84
CA PHE A 275 39.40 -8.78 -19.35
C PHE A 275 38.58 -8.56 -18.07
N ALA A 276 37.85 -9.57 -17.56
CA ALA A 276 37.18 -9.42 -16.28
C ALA A 276 38.15 -9.72 -15.14
N TYR A 277 38.08 -8.90 -14.09
CA TYR A 277 38.73 -9.18 -12.82
C TYR A 277 38.04 -10.36 -12.13
N SER A 278 38.84 -11.16 -11.43
CA SER A 278 38.33 -12.10 -10.43
C SER A 278 37.56 -11.36 -9.34
N VAL A 279 36.73 -12.07 -8.58
CA VAL A 279 35.96 -11.46 -7.47
C VAL A 279 36.92 -10.91 -6.42
N GLU A 280 38.03 -11.61 -6.19
CA GLU A 280 39.10 -11.24 -5.26
C GLU A 280 39.83 -9.96 -5.69
N GLU A 281 40.24 -9.87 -6.96
CA GLU A 281 40.88 -8.65 -7.49
C GLU A 281 39.93 -7.45 -7.52
N ALA A 282 38.66 -7.68 -7.85
CA ALA A 282 37.63 -6.64 -7.82
C ALA A 282 37.38 -6.14 -6.40
N ALA A 283 37.42 -7.03 -5.39
CA ALA A 283 37.26 -6.69 -3.99
C ALA A 283 38.37 -5.77 -3.49
N LEU A 284 39.60 -5.85 -4.03
CA LEU A 284 40.71 -4.99 -3.61
C LEU A 284 40.42 -3.50 -3.76
N ASN A 285 39.65 -3.08 -4.77
CA ASN A 285 39.27 -1.66 -4.91
C ASN A 285 38.30 -1.22 -3.82
N VAL A 286 37.37 -2.09 -3.44
CA VAL A 286 36.41 -1.82 -2.36
C VAL A 286 37.14 -1.80 -1.03
N LEU A 287 38.05 -2.76 -0.81
CA LEU A 287 38.87 -2.90 0.40
C LEU A 287 39.86 -1.75 0.55
N TYR A 288 40.45 -1.26 -0.54
CA TYR A 288 41.28 -0.05 -0.52
C TYR A 288 40.49 1.12 0.08
N CYS A 289 39.26 1.35 -0.37
CA CYS A 289 38.42 2.42 0.19
C CYS A 289 37.94 2.14 1.61
N ALA A 290 37.66 0.88 1.93
CA ALA A 290 37.11 0.48 3.21
C ALA A 290 38.15 0.43 4.34
N ALA A 291 39.42 0.14 4.03
CA ALA A 291 40.42 -0.23 5.02
C ALA A 291 41.80 0.42 4.83
N SER A 292 42.14 0.92 3.64
CA SER A 292 43.51 1.45 3.42
C SER A 292 43.75 2.72 4.24
N PRO A 293 44.91 2.83 4.93
CA PRO A 293 45.34 4.07 5.57
C PRO A 293 45.61 5.18 4.55
N GLU A 294 45.83 4.85 3.27
CA GLU A 294 46.03 5.84 2.21
C GLU A 294 44.81 6.74 1.99
N ILE A 295 43.60 6.30 2.33
CA ILE A 295 42.39 7.13 2.23
C ILE A 295 42.51 8.37 3.14
N GLU A 296 42.98 8.17 4.38
CA GLU A 296 43.24 9.27 5.32
C GLU A 296 44.52 10.03 4.95
N ALA A 297 45.61 9.32 4.66
CA ALA A 297 46.91 9.93 4.39
C ALA A 297 46.90 10.86 3.17
N ARG A 298 46.05 10.57 2.18
CA ARG A 298 45.89 11.37 0.96
C ARG A 298 44.62 12.24 0.98
N ASP A 299 43.90 12.24 2.09
CA ASP A 299 42.62 12.93 2.29
C ASP A 299 41.62 12.72 1.12
N LEU A 300 41.39 11.46 0.75
CA LEU A 300 40.54 11.12 -0.39
C LEU A 300 39.05 11.23 0.00
N ARG A 301 38.40 12.26 -0.53
CA ARG A 301 37.05 12.71 -0.17
C ARG A 301 36.14 12.83 -1.37
N GLY A 302 34.96 12.22 -1.33
CA GLY A 302 34.00 12.24 -2.44
C GLY A 302 34.57 11.69 -3.75
N ALA A 303 35.64 10.90 -3.68
CA ALA A 303 36.44 10.50 -4.82
C ALA A 303 35.80 9.31 -5.56
N LEU A 304 36.01 9.27 -6.88
CA LEU A 304 35.74 8.10 -7.70
C LEU A 304 37.02 7.27 -7.80
N ILE A 305 37.00 6.08 -7.20
CA ILE A 305 38.13 5.15 -7.21
C ILE A 305 37.85 4.04 -8.21
N VAL A 306 38.81 3.82 -9.11
CA VAL A 306 38.72 2.85 -10.19
C VAL A 306 39.89 1.87 -10.15
N PRO A 307 39.78 0.71 -10.84
CA PRO A 307 40.80 -0.32 -10.76
C PRO A 307 42.15 0.12 -11.38
N LEU A 308 43.29 -0.13 -10.74
CA LEU A 308 43.48 -0.59 -9.35
C LEU A 308 43.84 0.59 -8.45
N ALA A 309 42.94 0.94 -7.52
CA ALA A 309 43.09 2.00 -6.52
C ALA A 309 43.48 3.39 -7.07
N GLN A 310 43.02 3.74 -8.27
CA GLN A 310 43.30 5.04 -8.88
C GLN A 310 42.14 6.00 -8.65
N VAL A 311 42.48 7.23 -8.25
CA VAL A 311 41.50 8.32 -8.14
C VAL A 311 41.30 8.92 -9.52
N TRP A 312 40.07 8.91 -10.00
CA TRP A 312 39.69 9.48 -11.29
C TRP A 312 38.74 10.67 -11.10
N PRO A 313 38.80 11.69 -11.98
CA PRO A 313 37.83 12.76 -11.95
C PRO A 313 36.43 12.20 -12.28
N PRO A 314 35.38 12.59 -11.54
CA PRO A 314 34.01 12.24 -11.86
C PRO A 314 33.60 13.01 -13.13
N ARG A 315 33.82 12.42 -14.31
CA ARG A 315 33.48 13.04 -15.60
C ARG A 315 31.98 12.93 -15.87
N HIS A 316 31.17 13.74 -15.18
CA HIS A 316 29.74 13.87 -15.44
C HIS A 316 29.25 15.28 -15.06
N ALA A 317 28.52 15.97 -15.94
CA ALA A 317 28.08 17.37 -15.72
C ALA A 317 27.28 17.54 -14.41
N ALA A 318 26.45 16.56 -14.07
CA ALA A 318 25.71 16.52 -12.81
C ALA A 318 26.61 16.54 -11.55
N ALA A 319 27.83 15.97 -11.60
CA ALA A 319 28.75 15.94 -10.46
C ALA A 319 29.34 17.33 -10.11
N GLU A 320 29.25 18.29 -11.04
CA GLU A 320 29.84 19.63 -10.89
C GLU A 320 28.79 20.74 -10.63
N THR A 321 27.50 20.45 -10.76
CA THR A 321 26.42 21.45 -10.88
C THR A 321 25.48 21.52 -9.67
N GLY A 322 25.90 20.97 -8.52
CA GLY A 322 25.06 20.93 -7.30
C GLY A 322 23.90 19.93 -7.36
N HIS A 323 23.87 19.06 -8.37
CA HIS A 323 22.85 18.03 -8.56
C HIS A 323 22.77 17.07 -7.36
N GLY A 324 23.90 16.74 -6.72
CA GLY A 324 23.93 15.86 -5.55
C GLY A 324 23.07 16.35 -4.37
N ARG A 325 23.05 17.66 -4.11
CA ARG A 325 22.19 18.26 -3.08
C ARG A 325 20.70 18.11 -3.42
N ARG A 326 20.32 18.41 -4.67
CA ARG A 326 18.93 18.30 -5.13
C ARG A 326 18.46 16.85 -5.13
N LEU A 327 19.34 15.92 -5.52
CA LEU A 327 19.09 14.49 -5.47
C LEU A 327 18.90 14.01 -4.02
N TRP A 328 19.68 14.53 -3.06
CA TRP A 328 19.47 14.26 -1.63
C TRP A 328 18.08 14.70 -1.17
N GLU A 329 17.70 15.95 -1.44
CA GLU A 329 16.40 16.52 -1.06
C GLU A 329 15.24 15.72 -1.67
N PHE A 330 15.35 15.36 -2.96
CA PHE A 330 14.39 14.49 -3.63
C PHE A 330 14.32 13.09 -3.00
N SER A 331 15.46 12.52 -2.61
CA SER A 331 15.52 11.20 -1.97
C SER A 331 14.86 11.21 -0.59
N GLU A 332 15.03 12.27 0.21
CA GLU A 332 14.33 12.44 1.49
C GLU A 332 12.80 12.51 1.30
N GLN A 333 12.34 13.19 0.25
CA GLN A 333 10.91 13.25 -0.09
C GLN A 333 10.35 11.87 -0.46
N LEU A 334 11.07 11.09 -1.28
CA LEU A 334 10.65 9.75 -1.66
C LEU A 334 10.54 8.82 -0.44
N VAL A 335 11.55 8.84 0.44
CA VAL A 335 11.53 8.07 1.69
C VAL A 335 10.33 8.48 2.56
N ALA A 336 10.09 9.78 2.74
CA ALA A 336 8.98 10.28 3.56
C ALA A 336 7.58 9.93 3.00
N GLN A 337 7.46 9.77 1.68
CA GLN A 337 6.21 9.35 1.03
C GLN A 337 5.97 7.84 1.13
N SER A 338 7.02 7.02 1.05
CA SER A 338 6.92 5.56 1.20
C SER A 338 6.32 5.15 2.55
N GLY A 339 6.65 5.85 3.63
CA GLY A 339 6.09 5.62 4.96
C GLY A 339 4.57 5.86 5.08
N ARG A 340 3.96 6.61 4.16
CA ARG A 340 2.53 6.94 4.14
C ARG A 340 1.69 6.02 3.24
N ARG A 341 2.32 5.14 2.45
CA ARG A 341 1.65 4.26 1.47
C ARG A 341 1.11 2.95 2.06
N LYS A 342 0.92 2.88 3.38
CA LYS A 342 0.11 1.82 4.01
C LYS A 342 -1.36 2.23 3.91
N GLU A 343 -2.01 1.70 2.88
CA GLU A 343 -3.41 1.97 2.54
C GLU A 343 -4.34 1.73 3.74
N ASN A 344 -5.32 2.63 3.91
CA ASN A 344 -6.42 2.43 4.85
C ASN A 344 -7.16 1.14 4.44
N PRO A 345 -7.19 0.10 5.28
CA PRO A 345 -7.78 -1.16 4.88
C PRO A 345 -9.29 -0.99 4.70
N PRO A 346 -9.91 -1.63 3.68
CA PRO A 346 -11.35 -1.45 3.38
C PRO A 346 -12.29 -1.67 4.57
N TRP A 347 -11.93 -2.56 5.52
CA TRP A 347 -12.70 -2.77 6.75
C TRP A 347 -12.77 -1.54 7.65
N ALA A 348 -11.75 -0.66 7.63
CA ALA A 348 -11.76 0.58 8.38
C ALA A 348 -12.74 1.59 7.76
N ALA A 349 -12.84 1.63 6.43
CA ALA A 349 -13.84 2.43 5.74
C ALA A 349 -15.27 1.96 6.07
N PHE A 350 -15.49 0.64 6.11
CA PHE A 350 -16.76 0.05 6.57
C PHE A 350 -17.09 0.48 8.01
N GLY A 351 -16.13 0.37 8.93
CA GLY A 351 -16.34 0.72 10.34
C GLY A 351 -16.74 2.18 10.53
N VAL A 352 -16.11 3.11 9.79
CA VAL A 352 -16.41 4.55 9.85
C VAL A 352 -17.81 4.84 9.30
N THR A 353 -18.15 4.32 8.12
CA THR A 353 -19.46 4.59 7.49
C THR A 353 -20.60 3.93 8.26
N ALA A 354 -20.40 2.71 8.78
CA ALA A 354 -21.35 2.03 9.65
C ALA A 354 -21.56 2.80 10.97
N TRP A 355 -20.50 3.29 11.60
CA TRP A 355 -20.62 4.06 12.85
C TRP A 355 -21.40 5.37 12.65
N LEU A 356 -21.07 6.11 11.59
CA LEU A 356 -21.75 7.36 11.25
C LEU A 356 -23.25 7.12 11.01
N ALA A 357 -23.62 6.02 10.36
CA ALA A 357 -25.00 5.65 10.10
C ALA A 357 -25.74 5.05 11.31
N ALA A 358 -25.03 4.47 12.30
CA ALA A 358 -25.64 3.71 13.40
C ALA A 358 -25.85 4.48 14.71
N PHE A 359 -25.03 5.49 15.01
CA PHE A 359 -24.97 6.06 16.36
C PHE A 359 -25.37 7.54 16.41
N ARG A 360 -25.01 8.22 17.52
CA ARG A 360 -25.48 9.56 17.89
C ARG A 360 -25.39 10.61 16.78
N ALA A 361 -24.39 10.52 15.90
CA ALA A 361 -24.25 11.44 14.77
C ALA A 361 -25.48 11.40 13.84
N LYS A 362 -25.95 10.20 13.47
CA LYS A 362 -27.16 10.02 12.64
C LYS A 362 -28.41 10.59 13.30
N TYR A 363 -28.50 10.47 14.63
CA TYR A 363 -29.62 10.99 15.39
C TYR A 363 -29.64 12.53 15.45
N LEU A 364 -28.50 13.16 15.74
CA LEU A 364 -28.40 14.62 15.87
C LEU A 364 -28.44 15.36 14.52
N PHE A 365 -27.79 14.80 13.50
CA PHE A 365 -27.60 15.46 12.21
C PHE A 365 -27.87 14.50 11.04
N PRO A 366 -29.12 14.02 10.88
CA PRO A 366 -29.45 12.97 9.90
C PRO A 366 -29.08 13.37 8.46
N TYR A 367 -29.38 14.60 8.06
CA TYR A 367 -29.09 15.10 6.72
C TYR A 367 -27.59 15.31 6.46
N CYS A 368 -26.84 15.81 7.45
CA CYS A 368 -25.39 16.00 7.31
C CYS A 368 -24.67 14.66 7.19
N VAL A 369 -25.09 13.67 7.97
CA VAL A 369 -24.56 12.30 7.89
C VAL A 369 -24.86 11.69 6.53
N ASP A 370 -26.09 11.81 6.03
CA ASP A 370 -26.44 11.29 4.70
C ASP A 370 -25.63 11.95 3.58
N LEU A 371 -25.37 13.26 3.67
CA LEU A 371 -24.50 13.97 2.73
C LEU A 371 -23.05 13.44 2.78
N ILE A 372 -22.52 13.19 3.97
CA ILE A 372 -21.17 12.63 4.17
C ILE A 372 -21.09 11.22 3.56
N LEU A 373 -22.10 10.38 3.79
CA LEU A 373 -22.14 9.02 3.24
C LEU A 373 -22.23 9.03 1.71
N VAL A 374 -23.01 9.95 1.12
CA VAL A 374 -23.03 10.16 -0.33
C VAL A 374 -21.66 10.63 -0.85
N ALA A 375 -20.97 11.51 -0.11
CA ALA A 375 -19.62 11.94 -0.49
C ALA A 375 -18.61 10.78 -0.50
N PHE A 376 -18.71 9.81 0.42
CA PHE A 376 -17.90 8.59 0.37
C PHE A 376 -18.17 7.76 -0.90
N VAL A 377 -19.43 7.66 -1.33
CA VAL A 377 -19.80 6.99 -2.60
C VAL A 377 -19.23 7.72 -3.80
N LEU A 378 -19.30 9.06 -3.82
CA LEU A 378 -18.73 9.88 -4.90
C LEU A 378 -17.21 9.77 -4.96
N LEU A 379 -16.53 9.75 -3.80
CA LEU A 379 -15.09 9.53 -3.72
C LEU A 379 -14.72 8.14 -4.23
N TRP A 380 -15.52 7.12 -3.92
CA TRP A 380 -15.35 5.79 -4.49
C TRP A 380 -15.52 5.80 -6.01
N LEU A 381 -16.57 6.43 -6.56
CA LEU A 381 -16.75 6.57 -8.01
C LEU A 381 -15.59 7.30 -8.69
N ALA A 382 -15.06 8.35 -8.07
CA ALA A 382 -13.87 9.04 -8.55
C ALA A 382 -12.64 8.11 -8.55
N SER A 383 -12.50 7.26 -7.53
CA SER A 383 -11.43 6.25 -7.47
C SER A 383 -11.58 5.17 -8.55
N VAL A 384 -12.81 4.76 -8.88
CA VAL A 384 -13.12 3.85 -9.99
C VAL A 384 -12.68 4.49 -11.31
N PHE A 385 -13.06 5.75 -11.55
CA PHE A 385 -12.67 6.49 -12.74
C PHE A 385 -11.15 6.61 -12.85
N ALA A 386 -10.46 6.97 -11.76
CA ALA A 386 -9.00 7.06 -11.71
C ALA A 386 -8.34 5.69 -11.98
N ALA A 387 -8.89 4.60 -11.43
CA ALA A 387 -8.38 3.24 -11.66
C ALA A 387 -8.57 2.79 -13.12
N VAL A 388 -9.73 3.09 -13.72
CA VAL A 388 -10.01 2.82 -15.15
C VAL A 388 -9.09 3.66 -16.05
N TYR A 389 -8.92 4.94 -15.74
CA TYR A 389 -8.01 5.83 -16.47
C TYR A 389 -6.56 5.36 -16.37
N ALA A 390 -6.11 4.96 -15.17
CA ALA A 390 -4.79 4.42 -14.92
C ALA A 390 -4.54 3.09 -15.65
N ARG A 391 -5.57 2.24 -15.82
CA ARG A 391 -5.49 0.97 -16.56
C ARG A 391 -5.09 1.16 -18.02
N PHE A 392 -5.42 2.29 -18.63
CA PHE A 392 -5.00 2.60 -20.00
C PHE A 392 -3.54 3.10 -20.11
N ARG A 393 -2.88 3.43 -18.99
CA ARG A 393 -1.51 3.99 -18.97
C ARG A 393 -0.48 3.20 -18.17
N ILE A 394 -0.90 2.32 -17.26
CA ILE A 394 -0.03 1.59 -16.33
C ILE A 394 -0.29 0.07 -16.46
N ALA A 395 0.78 -0.69 -16.67
CA ALA A 395 0.77 -2.11 -17.00
C ALA A 395 0.46 -3.09 -15.84
N GLU A 396 0.33 -2.62 -14.60
CA GLU A 396 0.05 -3.48 -13.42
C GLU A 396 -1.17 -2.95 -12.63
N PRO A 397 -2.41 -3.22 -13.10
CA PRO A 397 -3.64 -2.62 -12.55
C PRO A 397 -4.35 -3.49 -11.50
N THR A 398 -3.81 -4.64 -11.13
CA THR A 398 -4.57 -5.66 -10.39
C THR A 398 -4.82 -5.30 -8.93
N TRP A 399 -3.84 -4.69 -8.25
CA TRP A 399 -4.01 -4.24 -6.86
C TRP A 399 -5.00 -3.08 -6.73
N TYR A 400 -4.92 -2.08 -7.62
CA TYR A 400 -5.87 -0.96 -7.64
C TYR A 400 -7.30 -1.41 -7.93
N THR A 401 -7.47 -2.42 -8.79
CA THR A 401 -8.78 -3.01 -9.09
C THR A 401 -9.35 -3.72 -7.84
N TYR A 402 -8.52 -4.50 -7.14
CA TYR A 402 -8.90 -5.12 -5.88
C TYR A 402 -9.32 -4.09 -4.83
N LEU A 403 -8.48 -3.08 -4.59
CA LEU A 403 -8.74 -2.03 -3.60
C LEU A 403 -10.04 -1.28 -3.94
N CYS A 404 -10.25 -0.95 -5.21
CA CYS A 404 -11.45 -0.29 -5.71
C CYS A 404 -12.73 -1.11 -5.47
N CYS A 405 -12.71 -2.41 -5.79
CA CYS A 405 -13.84 -3.30 -5.53
C CYS A 405 -14.10 -3.46 -4.03
N ALA A 406 -13.06 -3.66 -3.22
CA ALA A 406 -13.19 -3.86 -1.79
C ALA A 406 -13.69 -2.58 -1.07
N LEU A 407 -13.21 -1.40 -1.48
CA LEU A 407 -13.72 -0.12 -0.98
C LEU A 407 -15.18 0.11 -1.38
N GLY A 408 -15.59 -0.29 -2.59
CA GLY A 408 -16.98 -0.18 -3.04
C GLY A 408 -17.94 -0.98 -2.16
N VAL A 409 -17.57 -2.23 -1.86
CA VAL A 409 -18.33 -3.08 -0.93
C VAL A 409 -18.40 -2.43 0.45
N ALA A 410 -17.29 -1.93 0.97
CA ALA A 410 -17.25 -1.30 2.30
C ALA A 410 -18.11 -0.02 2.40
N VAL A 411 -18.07 0.84 1.38
CA VAL A 411 -18.81 2.12 1.35
C VAL A 411 -20.32 1.91 1.16
N VAL A 412 -20.76 0.79 0.59
CA VAL A 412 -22.19 0.45 0.45
C VAL A 412 -22.70 -0.36 1.63
N ALA A 413 -21.97 -1.41 2.03
CA ALA A 413 -22.41 -2.31 3.10
C ALA A 413 -22.41 -1.61 4.48
N GLY A 414 -21.44 -0.73 4.73
CA GLY A 414 -21.33 -0.01 6.00
C GLY A 414 -22.58 0.81 6.34
N PRO A 415 -23.00 1.75 5.48
CA PRO A 415 -24.23 2.52 5.68
C PRO A 415 -25.49 1.66 5.83
N LEU A 416 -25.63 0.57 5.06
CA LEU A 416 -26.80 -0.31 5.13
C LEU A 416 -26.88 -1.03 6.49
N CYS A 417 -25.76 -1.59 6.96
CA CYS A 417 -25.71 -2.25 8.27
C CYS A 417 -25.92 -1.22 9.39
N GLY A 418 -25.30 -0.04 9.26
CA GLY A 418 -25.45 1.02 10.24
C GLY A 418 -26.87 1.57 10.35
N ASP A 419 -27.56 1.83 9.23
CA ASP A 419 -28.96 2.27 9.21
C ASP A 419 -29.89 1.19 9.79
N HIS A 420 -29.61 -0.09 9.56
CA HIS A 420 -30.35 -1.18 10.19
C HIS A 420 -30.20 -1.18 11.72
N ILE A 421 -28.97 -1.01 12.24
CA ILE A 421 -28.71 -0.87 13.69
C ILE A 421 -29.42 0.37 14.24
N PHE A 422 -29.39 1.47 13.47
CA PHE A 422 -30.00 2.73 13.87
C PHE A 422 -31.51 2.58 14.10
N ARG A 423 -32.23 2.14 13.07
CA ARG A 423 -33.69 2.04 13.11
C ARG A 423 -34.19 1.00 14.10
N SER A 424 -33.43 -0.08 14.29
CA SER A 424 -33.86 -1.20 15.12
C SER A 424 -33.56 -1.00 16.60
N LEU A 425 -32.52 -0.23 16.96
CA LEU A 425 -31.99 -0.19 18.32
C LEU A 425 -31.66 1.23 18.79
N THR A 426 -30.69 1.91 18.16
CA THR A 426 -30.15 3.14 18.74
C THR A 426 -31.12 4.33 18.63
N GLN A 427 -31.99 4.35 17.61
CA GLN A 427 -33.04 5.36 17.49
C GLN A 427 -34.01 5.31 18.69
N HIS A 428 -34.39 4.11 19.14
CA HIS A 428 -35.24 3.95 20.33
C HIS A 428 -34.52 4.42 21.60
N TYR A 429 -33.25 4.04 21.74
CA TYR A 429 -32.40 4.46 22.85
C TYR A 429 -32.28 5.99 22.96
N TYR A 430 -31.90 6.68 21.88
CA TYR A 430 -31.74 8.14 21.90
C TYR A 430 -33.07 8.88 22.08
N ARG A 431 -34.17 8.41 21.47
CA ARG A 431 -35.49 9.03 21.63
C ARG A 431 -35.99 8.99 23.07
N VAL A 432 -35.80 7.88 23.78
CA VAL A 432 -36.18 7.77 25.20
C VAL A 432 -35.20 8.55 26.08
N GLY A 433 -33.90 8.52 25.77
CA GLY A 433 -32.86 9.19 26.54
C GLY A 433 -32.88 10.73 26.47
N ASP A 434 -33.48 11.32 25.43
CA ASP A 434 -33.67 12.77 25.31
C ASP A 434 -34.89 13.30 26.09
N LEU A 435 -35.75 12.40 26.59
CA LEU A 435 -36.93 12.74 27.36
C LEU A 435 -36.67 12.67 28.86
N LYS A 436 -37.55 13.30 29.65
CA LYS A 436 -37.42 13.31 31.11
C LYS A 436 -37.84 12.00 31.74
N THR A 437 -37.17 11.63 32.82
CA THR A 437 -37.66 10.59 33.74
C THR A 437 -38.51 11.28 34.82
N LEU A 438 -39.78 10.88 34.94
CA LEU A 438 -40.71 11.44 35.91
C LEU A 438 -41.00 10.40 37.00
N HIS A 439 -41.01 10.84 38.25
CA HIS A 439 -41.21 9.97 39.40
C HIS A 439 -42.47 10.37 40.17
N GLY A 440 -43.19 9.38 40.70
CA GLY A 440 -44.36 9.59 41.55
C GLY A 440 -45.59 10.12 40.82
N VAL A 441 -45.77 9.72 39.55
CA VAL A 441 -46.92 10.15 38.74
C VAL A 441 -48.21 9.52 39.26
N ASP A 442 -49.19 10.35 39.61
CA ASP A 442 -50.49 9.90 40.12
C ASP A 442 -51.56 10.06 39.03
N VAL A 443 -52.07 8.93 38.53
CA VAL A 443 -53.08 8.89 37.46
C VAL A 443 -54.42 9.52 37.83
N ALA A 444 -54.68 9.75 39.13
CA ALA A 444 -55.89 10.45 39.58
C ALA A 444 -55.79 11.98 39.46
N VAL A 445 -54.56 12.52 39.56
CA VAL A 445 -54.30 13.97 39.64
C VAL A 445 -53.68 14.49 38.35
N ASP A 446 -52.71 13.77 37.81
CA ASP A 446 -51.95 14.15 36.63
C ASP A 446 -52.75 13.90 35.35
N LYS A 447 -52.45 14.70 34.31
CA LYS A 447 -53.10 14.61 32.98
C LYS A 447 -52.08 14.25 31.91
N GLY A 448 -52.55 13.63 30.83
CA GLY A 448 -51.70 13.23 29.71
C GLY A 448 -50.92 14.39 29.06
N ASP A 449 -51.51 15.59 29.04
CA ASP A 449 -50.89 16.80 28.46
C ASP A 449 -49.63 17.26 29.19
N ALA A 450 -49.56 17.01 30.51
CA ALA A 450 -48.39 17.35 31.32
C ALA A 450 -47.24 16.35 31.12
N MET A 451 -47.49 15.25 30.41
CA MET A 451 -46.61 14.07 30.32
C MET A 451 -46.10 13.85 28.89
N LEU A 452 -46.11 14.89 28.04
CA LEU A 452 -45.67 14.82 26.64
C LEU A 452 -44.15 14.73 26.49
N ASP A 453 -43.38 15.22 27.46
CA ASP A 453 -41.90 15.17 27.48
C ASP A 453 -41.36 14.04 28.37
N ALA A 454 -42.23 13.14 28.84
CA ALA A 454 -41.88 12.00 29.69
C ALA A 454 -41.42 10.80 28.87
N GLY A 455 -40.20 10.33 29.11
CA GLY A 455 -39.60 9.16 28.47
C GLY A 455 -39.75 7.91 29.33
N ILE A 456 -39.40 8.01 30.61
CA ILE A 456 -39.60 6.97 31.61
C ILE A 456 -40.51 7.55 32.69
N VAL A 457 -41.48 6.78 33.15
CA VAL A 457 -42.44 7.19 34.18
C VAL A 457 -42.45 6.14 35.28
N ASP A 458 -42.23 6.58 36.50
CA ASP A 458 -42.50 5.81 37.71
C ASP A 458 -43.81 6.30 38.32
N PHE A 459 -44.80 5.41 38.34
CA PHE A 459 -46.13 5.68 38.87
C PHE A 459 -46.11 5.66 40.41
N ALA A 460 -46.97 6.46 41.03
CA ALA A 460 -47.17 6.45 42.47
C ALA A 460 -47.70 5.10 42.97
N GLN A 461 -47.43 4.78 44.24
CA GLN A 461 -47.87 3.53 44.86
C GLN A 461 -49.40 3.40 44.84
N GLY A 462 -49.88 2.21 44.43
CA GLY A 462 -51.30 1.91 44.33
C GLY A 462 -51.88 2.03 42.92
N ASN A 463 -51.06 2.46 41.94
CA ASN A 463 -51.41 2.41 40.53
C ASN A 463 -51.21 0.99 39.97
N TYR A 464 -52.15 0.51 39.16
CA TYR A 464 -52.12 -0.82 38.55
C TYR A 464 -52.81 -0.83 37.18
N LEU A 465 -52.59 -1.90 36.42
CA LEU A 465 -53.22 -2.11 35.11
C LEU A 465 -54.61 -2.72 35.26
N ASP A 466 -55.64 -2.05 34.74
CA ASP A 466 -57.00 -2.60 34.70
C ASP A 466 -57.16 -3.53 33.48
N GLY A 467 -56.76 -4.79 33.67
CA GLY A 467 -56.88 -5.82 32.64
C GLY A 467 -58.33 -6.13 32.24
N MET A 468 -59.31 -5.85 33.10
CA MET A 468 -60.73 -6.11 32.81
C MET A 468 -61.30 -5.14 31.78
N ARG A 469 -60.70 -3.94 31.66
CA ARG A 469 -61.03 -2.91 30.67
C ARG A 469 -59.99 -2.82 29.55
N ALA A 470 -59.17 -3.85 29.39
CA ALA A 470 -58.26 -3.97 28.25
C ALA A 470 -59.05 -4.23 26.95
N TRP A 471 -58.51 -3.74 25.84
CA TRP A 471 -59.05 -3.99 24.50
C TRP A 471 -57.95 -3.99 23.44
N HIS A 472 -58.31 -4.31 22.20
CA HIS A 472 -57.39 -4.36 21.08
C HIS A 472 -57.98 -3.82 19.78
N PHE A 473 -57.10 -3.38 18.88
CA PHE A 473 -57.41 -3.09 17.47
C PHE A 473 -56.56 -3.98 16.56
N LYS A 474 -57.18 -4.67 15.60
CA LYS A 474 -56.46 -5.62 14.73
C LYS A 474 -56.15 -5.03 13.35
N HIS A 475 -54.86 -4.87 13.05
CA HIS A 475 -54.36 -4.53 11.71
C HIS A 475 -53.06 -5.30 11.42
N HIS A 476 -53.20 -6.48 10.81
CA HIS A 476 -52.17 -7.54 10.69
C HIS A 476 -51.73 -8.15 12.04
N THR A 477 -51.38 -7.30 13.00
CA THR A 477 -51.10 -7.64 14.41
C THR A 477 -52.19 -7.03 15.31
N ALA A 478 -52.38 -7.57 16.51
CA ALA A 478 -53.32 -7.03 17.48
C ALA A 478 -52.65 -5.96 18.34
N TYR A 479 -53.10 -4.71 18.24
CA TYR A 479 -52.61 -3.58 19.03
C TYR A 479 -53.43 -3.48 20.30
N CYS A 480 -52.83 -3.84 21.41
CA CYS A 480 -53.45 -3.94 22.72
C CYS A 480 -53.28 -2.68 23.55
N VAL A 481 -54.31 -2.33 24.30
CA VAL A 481 -54.31 -1.22 25.25
C VAL A 481 -55.00 -1.63 26.56
N ALA A 482 -54.45 -1.19 27.69
CA ALA A 482 -55.06 -1.34 29.02
C ALA A 482 -54.92 -0.02 29.80
N PRO A 483 -56.00 0.48 30.41
CA PRO A 483 -55.93 1.72 31.18
C PRO A 483 -55.18 1.51 32.50
N VAL A 484 -54.39 2.51 32.90
CA VAL A 484 -53.74 2.56 34.21
C VAL A 484 -54.67 3.25 35.19
N VAL A 485 -54.97 2.60 36.31
CA VAL A 485 -55.92 3.08 37.34
C VAL A 485 -55.29 3.03 38.73
N THR A 486 -55.89 3.69 39.71
CA THR A 486 -55.41 3.72 41.11
C THR A 486 -56.37 3.02 42.06
N ASN A 487 -55.86 2.41 43.13
CA ASN A 487 -56.69 1.81 44.19
C ASN A 487 -57.49 2.84 45.01
N GLN A 488 -57.12 4.12 44.96
CA GLN A 488 -57.78 5.17 45.75
C GLN A 488 -59.18 5.51 45.21
N THR A 489 -59.43 5.28 43.93
CA THR A 489 -60.72 5.47 43.27
C THR A 489 -60.90 4.41 42.17
N ALA A 490 -62.04 3.70 42.13
CA ALA A 490 -62.35 2.69 41.10
C ALA A 490 -62.57 3.27 39.66
N GLY A 491 -62.05 4.47 39.42
CA GLY A 491 -62.09 5.30 38.22
C GLY A 491 -61.32 6.61 38.43
N PRO A 492 -61.05 7.42 37.40
CA PRO A 492 -60.27 8.65 37.50
C PRO A 492 -61.04 9.74 38.25
N VAL A 493 -60.36 10.42 39.19
CA VAL A 493 -60.91 11.60 39.91
C VAL A 493 -61.13 12.78 38.94
N SER A 494 -60.34 12.82 37.86
CA SER A 494 -60.34 13.84 36.80
C SER A 494 -61.39 13.59 35.69
N GLY A 495 -62.06 12.43 35.67
CA GLY A 495 -63.05 12.07 34.65
C GLY A 495 -62.47 11.63 33.29
N SER A 496 -61.14 11.57 33.12
CA SER A 496 -60.49 11.07 31.90
C SER A 496 -59.40 10.02 32.17
N TYR A 497 -59.35 8.99 31.33
CA TYR A 497 -58.33 7.93 31.32
C TYR A 497 -57.25 8.30 30.31
N ASP A 498 -56.24 9.04 30.76
CA ASP A 498 -55.18 9.51 29.86
C ASP A 498 -53.99 8.52 29.79
N PHE A 499 -53.78 7.67 30.79
CA PHE A 499 -52.61 6.76 30.87
C PHE A 499 -52.96 5.34 30.42
N TRP A 500 -52.26 4.85 29.39
CA TRP A 500 -52.51 3.54 28.79
C TRP A 500 -51.23 2.72 28.66
N ALA A 501 -51.26 1.49 29.17
CA ALA A 501 -50.26 0.47 28.87
C ALA A 501 -50.58 -0.18 27.52
N VAL A 502 -49.57 -0.36 26.68
CA VAL A 502 -49.74 -0.85 25.31
C VAL A 502 -48.76 -1.95 24.93
N GLY A 503 -49.13 -2.73 23.91
CA GLY A 503 -48.23 -3.67 23.26
C GLY A 503 -48.87 -4.40 22.08
N LYS A 504 -48.08 -5.17 21.34
CA LYS A 504 -48.57 -5.98 20.20
C LYS A 504 -48.77 -7.43 20.60
N ASP A 505 -49.90 -8.01 20.20
CA ASP A 505 -50.29 -9.40 20.40
C ASP A 505 -50.33 -9.82 21.89
N CYS A 506 -50.70 -8.88 22.76
CA CYS A 506 -50.69 -9.03 24.22
C CYS A 506 -52.01 -9.44 24.85
N CYS A 507 -53.08 -9.47 24.05
CA CYS A 507 -54.45 -9.71 24.49
C CYS A 507 -55.01 -10.88 23.71
N SER A 508 -55.92 -11.61 24.33
CA SER A 508 -56.79 -12.52 23.63
C SER A 508 -57.76 -11.72 22.75
N LEU A 509 -58.03 -12.21 21.53
CA LEU A 509 -59.00 -11.57 20.64
C LEU A 509 -60.44 -11.72 21.14
N THR A 510 -60.66 -12.54 22.17
CA THR A 510 -61.96 -13.04 22.62
C THR A 510 -62.31 -12.67 24.06
N SER A 511 -61.35 -12.20 24.87
CA SER A 511 -61.59 -11.77 26.25
C SER A 511 -60.80 -10.51 26.59
N SER A 512 -61.25 -9.78 27.61
CA SER A 512 -60.53 -8.62 28.13
C SER A 512 -59.38 -9.09 29.02
N ASP A 513 -58.18 -9.16 28.44
CA ASP A 513 -56.95 -9.42 29.17
C ASP A 513 -55.77 -8.68 28.54
N PHE A 514 -54.77 -8.32 29.36
CA PHE A 514 -53.55 -7.67 28.92
C PHE A 514 -52.35 -8.37 29.57
N ARG A 515 -51.42 -8.89 28.75
CA ARG A 515 -50.31 -9.73 29.20
C ARG A 515 -48.92 -9.25 28.76
N CYS A 516 -48.76 -7.98 28.42
CA CYS A 516 -47.48 -7.45 27.96
C CYS A 516 -46.66 -6.77 29.05
N GLY A 517 -45.34 -6.84 28.89
CA GLY A 517 -44.40 -6.30 29.86
C GLY A 517 -44.49 -7.02 31.20
N ALA A 518 -44.21 -6.30 32.27
CA ALA A 518 -44.23 -6.83 33.63
C ALA A 518 -45.65 -6.85 34.26
N TRP A 519 -46.70 -7.09 33.47
CA TRP A 519 -48.11 -6.98 33.90
C TRP A 519 -48.47 -7.81 35.15
N GLY A 520 -47.82 -8.96 35.34
CA GLY A 520 -48.06 -9.88 36.46
C GLY A 520 -47.11 -9.71 37.65
N HIS A 521 -46.19 -8.75 37.59
CA HIS A 521 -45.23 -8.51 38.68
C HIS A 521 -45.84 -7.52 39.70
N PRO A 522 -45.88 -7.88 41.00
CA PRO A 522 -46.54 -7.07 42.03
C PRO A 522 -45.87 -5.71 42.34
N HIS A 523 -44.71 -5.45 41.76
CA HIS A 523 -43.94 -4.20 41.91
C HIS A 523 -43.61 -3.55 40.56
N ALA A 524 -44.31 -3.89 39.49
CA ALA A 524 -44.16 -3.20 38.23
C ALA A 524 -45.02 -1.94 38.24
N ASP A 525 -44.44 -0.81 38.65
CA ASP A 525 -45.02 0.52 38.66
C ASP A 525 -44.28 1.48 37.71
N ARG A 526 -43.47 0.94 36.80
CA ARG A 526 -42.64 1.72 35.88
C ARG A 526 -43.00 1.47 34.43
N ALA A 527 -42.70 2.45 33.59
CA ALA A 527 -43.16 2.48 32.21
C ALA A 527 -42.20 3.24 31.29
N ILE A 528 -42.06 2.73 30.07
CA ILE A 528 -41.30 3.38 28.99
C ILE A 528 -42.29 3.98 27.99
N ARG A 529 -42.12 5.25 27.65
CA ARG A 529 -42.97 5.93 26.67
C ARG A 529 -42.84 5.31 25.29
N VAL A 530 -43.98 5.01 24.66
CA VAL A 530 -44.03 4.56 23.28
C VAL A 530 -44.14 5.78 22.35
N LEU A 531 -43.04 6.08 21.65
CA LEU A 531 -42.91 7.20 20.70
C LEU A 531 -42.86 6.72 19.24
N ALA A 532 -43.22 5.46 18.98
CA ALA A 532 -43.13 4.89 17.64
C ALA A 532 -44.25 5.47 16.75
N ASP A 533 -43.87 6.34 15.81
CA ASP A 533 -44.78 7.07 14.93
C ASP A 533 -45.71 6.15 14.12
N GLN A 534 -45.26 4.93 13.82
CA GLN A 534 -46.02 3.92 13.08
C GLN A 534 -47.08 3.18 13.92
N ASP A 535 -46.87 3.03 15.24
CA ASP A 535 -47.75 2.20 16.09
C ASP A 535 -48.76 3.02 16.88
N VAL A 536 -48.40 4.25 17.24
CA VAL A 536 -49.24 5.18 18.03
C VAL A 536 -50.63 5.40 17.40
N PRO A 537 -50.79 5.58 16.07
CA PRO A 537 -52.12 5.71 15.47
C PRO A 537 -53.01 4.49 15.69
N PHE A 538 -52.45 3.28 15.67
CA PHE A 538 -53.21 2.04 15.90
C PHE A 538 -53.59 1.86 17.38
N TYR A 539 -52.72 2.27 18.31
CA TYR A 539 -53.09 2.31 19.73
C TYR A 539 -54.20 3.34 20.01
N ARG A 540 -54.23 4.48 19.31
CA ARG A 540 -55.34 5.45 19.41
C ARG A 540 -56.67 4.84 18.96
N LEU A 541 -56.67 4.07 17.87
CA LEU A 541 -57.88 3.35 17.41
C LEU A 541 -58.34 2.31 18.44
N ALA A 542 -57.41 1.60 19.08
CA ALA A 542 -57.73 0.66 20.15
C ALA A 542 -58.36 1.36 21.37
N VAL A 543 -57.84 2.54 21.75
CA VAL A 543 -58.44 3.36 22.82
C VAL A 543 -59.85 3.80 22.44
N GLN A 544 -60.08 4.29 21.23
CA GLN A 544 -61.42 4.70 20.77
C GLN A 544 -62.46 3.56 20.85
N GLN A 545 -62.02 2.33 20.55
CA GLN A 545 -62.87 1.16 20.71
C GLN A 545 -63.15 0.85 22.18
N ALA A 546 -62.15 0.94 23.05
CA ALA A 546 -62.30 0.75 24.50
C ALA A 546 -63.21 1.82 25.14
N GLU A 547 -63.10 3.08 24.71
CA GLU A 547 -63.99 4.18 25.12
C GLU A 547 -65.46 3.85 24.84
N THR A 548 -65.72 3.39 23.62
CA THR A 548 -67.08 3.03 23.18
C THR A 548 -67.60 1.80 23.93
N LEU A 549 -66.76 0.81 24.16
CA LEU A 549 -67.16 -0.47 24.76
C LEU A 549 -67.41 -0.37 26.28
N TYR A 550 -66.56 0.37 26.99
CA TYR A 550 -66.56 0.43 28.45
C TYR A 550 -67.05 1.77 29.01
N GLY A 551 -67.46 2.71 28.15
CA GLY A 551 -67.93 4.04 28.57
C GLY A 551 -66.83 4.90 29.18
N LEU A 552 -65.60 4.77 28.68
CA LEU A 552 -64.44 5.55 29.13
C LEU A 552 -64.32 6.83 28.32
N VAL A 553 -63.65 7.83 28.88
CA VAL A 553 -63.30 9.08 28.19
C VAL A 553 -61.80 9.27 28.31
N ALA A 554 -61.06 9.34 27.21
CA ALA A 554 -59.62 9.60 27.17
C ALA A 554 -59.39 10.92 26.43
N ALA A 555 -59.20 12.00 27.18
CA ALA A 555 -59.05 13.33 26.59
C ALA A 555 -57.72 13.44 25.84
N ASN A 556 -56.64 12.97 26.48
CA ASN A 556 -55.29 13.04 25.93
C ASN A 556 -54.53 11.74 26.18
N PRO A 557 -54.80 10.67 25.40
CA PRO A 557 -54.20 9.37 25.64
C PRO A 557 -52.69 9.38 25.39
N VAL A 558 -51.95 8.94 26.40
CA VAL A 558 -50.50 8.72 26.41
C VAL A 558 -50.19 7.23 26.58
N PHE A 559 -49.23 6.74 25.79
CA PHE A 559 -48.98 5.31 25.62
C PHE A 559 -47.64 4.88 26.21
N PHE A 560 -47.67 3.82 27.01
CA PHE A 560 -46.50 3.31 27.71
C PHE A 560 -46.34 1.80 27.54
N LYS A 561 -45.11 1.33 27.45
CA LYS A 561 -44.75 -0.07 27.60
C LYS A 561 -44.48 -0.31 29.08
N TRP A 562 -45.25 -1.20 29.69
CA TRP A 562 -45.13 -1.55 31.11
C TRP A 562 -43.84 -2.33 31.38
N SER A 563 -43.07 -1.95 32.40
CA SER A 563 -41.76 -2.54 32.70
C SER A 563 -41.51 -2.60 34.21
N ASP A 564 -40.77 -3.59 34.66
CA ASP A 564 -40.25 -3.66 36.03
C ASP A 564 -38.99 -2.83 36.19
N ASP A 565 -38.12 -2.80 35.18
CA ASP A 565 -36.85 -2.06 35.16
C ASP A 565 -36.57 -1.37 33.80
N PRO A 566 -37.16 -0.19 33.57
CA PRO A 566 -37.08 0.50 32.28
C PRO A 566 -35.66 0.96 31.94
N GLU A 567 -34.83 1.31 32.92
CA GLU A 567 -33.45 1.75 32.70
C GLU A 567 -32.59 0.63 32.12
N SER A 568 -32.72 -0.58 32.67
CA SER A 568 -32.03 -1.77 32.16
C SER A 568 -32.53 -2.13 30.76
N GLU A 569 -33.85 -2.13 30.52
CA GLU A 569 -34.41 -2.36 29.20
C GLU A 569 -33.87 -1.36 28.15
N VAL A 570 -33.85 -0.07 28.46
CA VAL A 570 -33.30 0.97 27.56
C VAL A 570 -31.80 0.76 27.35
N ALA A 571 -31.04 0.46 28.41
CA ALA A 571 -29.61 0.16 28.31
C ALA A 571 -29.33 -1.09 27.44
N THR A 572 -30.21 -2.09 27.45
CA THR A 572 -30.06 -3.29 26.62
C THR A 572 -30.09 -2.99 25.13
N TRP A 573 -30.87 -1.99 24.67
CA TRP A 573 -30.91 -1.59 23.26
C TRP A 573 -29.55 -1.09 22.79
N PHE A 574 -28.89 -0.25 23.58
CA PHE A 574 -27.56 0.26 23.24
C PHE A 574 -26.50 -0.86 23.30
N ALA A 575 -26.54 -1.71 24.33
CA ALA A 575 -25.63 -2.85 24.44
C ALA A 575 -25.79 -3.82 23.25
N GLN A 576 -27.03 -4.07 22.82
CA GLN A 576 -27.29 -4.90 21.64
C GLN A 576 -26.81 -4.23 20.36
N ALA A 577 -26.97 -2.91 20.21
CA ALA A 577 -26.45 -2.17 19.07
C ALA A 577 -24.93 -2.29 18.97
N MET A 578 -24.23 -2.16 20.10
CA MET A 578 -22.77 -2.35 20.17
C MET A 578 -22.34 -3.78 19.82
N ARG A 579 -23.08 -4.80 20.28
CA ARG A 579 -22.82 -6.19 19.93
C ARG A 579 -22.99 -6.44 18.43
N ASN A 580 -24.09 -5.96 17.84
CA ASN A 580 -24.36 -6.09 16.41
C ASN A 580 -23.29 -5.36 15.59
N PHE A 581 -22.93 -4.13 15.95
CA PHE A 581 -21.86 -3.38 15.29
C PHE A 581 -20.52 -4.13 15.34
N THR A 582 -20.16 -4.70 16.49
CA THR A 582 -18.91 -5.46 16.65
C THR A 582 -18.92 -6.74 15.82
N PHE A 583 -20.07 -7.42 15.76
CA PHE A 583 -20.27 -8.59 14.91
C PHE A 583 -20.09 -8.23 13.43
N ASP A 584 -20.78 -7.20 12.95
CA ASP A 584 -20.71 -6.74 11.55
C ASP A 584 -19.29 -6.31 11.17
N LEU A 585 -18.59 -5.59 12.07
CA LEU A 585 -17.19 -5.20 11.87
C LEU A 585 -16.25 -6.41 11.77
N THR A 586 -16.48 -7.43 12.60
CA THR A 586 -15.70 -8.68 12.58
C THR A 586 -15.94 -9.45 11.27
N VAL A 587 -17.19 -9.52 10.82
CA VAL A 587 -17.54 -10.14 9.53
C VAL A 587 -16.87 -9.38 8.38
N ALA A 588 -16.95 -8.05 8.36
CA ALA A 588 -16.32 -7.22 7.34
C ALA A 588 -14.79 -7.40 7.30
N PHE A 589 -14.14 -7.52 8.47
CA PHE A 589 -12.72 -7.83 8.59
C PHE A 589 -12.39 -9.20 8.00
N MET A 590 -13.14 -10.24 8.36
CA MET A 590 -12.91 -11.61 7.87
C MET A 590 -13.11 -11.73 6.36
N VAL A 591 -14.16 -11.10 5.82
CA VAL A 591 -14.40 -11.04 4.36
C VAL A 591 -13.27 -10.31 3.64
N SER A 592 -12.79 -9.19 4.20
CA SER A 592 -11.67 -8.44 3.64
C SER A 592 -10.37 -9.26 3.65
N LEU A 593 -10.10 -9.99 4.74
CA LEU A 593 -8.93 -10.86 4.87
C LEU A 593 -8.99 -12.05 3.91
N PHE A 594 -10.18 -12.65 3.74
CA PHE A 594 -10.40 -13.73 2.78
C PHE A 594 -10.20 -13.23 1.34
N ALA A 595 -10.81 -12.10 0.97
CA ALA A 595 -10.64 -11.50 -0.35
C ALA A 595 -9.18 -11.16 -0.65
N LEU A 596 -8.45 -10.63 0.33
CA LEU A 596 -7.01 -10.37 0.22
C LEU A 596 -6.21 -11.66 0.00
N SER A 597 -6.55 -12.72 0.73
CA SER A 597 -5.89 -14.04 0.62
C SER A 597 -6.16 -14.67 -0.75
N CYS A 598 -7.39 -14.59 -1.27
CA CYS A 598 -7.73 -15.05 -2.61
C CYS A 598 -7.02 -14.24 -3.70
N ALA A 599 -6.91 -12.91 -3.54
CA ALA A 599 -6.16 -12.07 -4.46
C ALA A 599 -4.67 -12.44 -4.47
N ALA A 600 -4.05 -12.56 -3.29
CA ALA A 600 -2.66 -12.97 -3.13
C ALA A 600 -2.40 -14.37 -3.73
N TYR A 601 -3.29 -15.34 -3.48
CA TYR A 601 -3.21 -16.67 -4.06
C TYR A 601 -3.30 -16.64 -5.59
N ARG A 602 -4.27 -15.91 -6.15
CA ARG A 602 -4.41 -15.77 -7.61
C ARG A 602 -3.18 -15.13 -8.26
N PHE A 603 -2.56 -14.15 -7.61
CA PHE A 603 -1.30 -13.57 -8.10
C PHE A 603 -0.13 -14.56 -8.06
N SER A 604 -0.04 -15.39 -7.02
CA SER A 604 0.97 -16.45 -6.95
C SER A 604 0.79 -17.52 -8.04
N TRP A 605 -0.45 -17.75 -8.48
CA TRP A 605 -0.81 -18.78 -9.46
C TRP A 605 -0.80 -18.28 -10.92
N MET A 606 -0.92 -16.97 -11.15
CA MET A 606 -0.78 -16.37 -12.50
C MET A 606 0.67 -16.16 -12.93
N ALA A 607 1.62 -16.08 -11.99
CA ALA A 607 3.04 -15.91 -12.30
C ALA A 607 3.61 -17.05 -13.20
N PRO A 608 3.23 -18.34 -13.02
CA PRO A 608 3.61 -19.41 -13.95
C PRO A 608 2.85 -19.40 -15.28
N ALA A 609 1.59 -18.96 -15.32
CA ALA A 609 0.74 -19.02 -16.51
C ALA A 609 1.13 -17.98 -17.58
N LEU A 610 1.57 -16.79 -17.15
CA LEU A 610 2.13 -15.76 -18.05
C LEU A 610 3.45 -16.22 -18.69
N ALA A 611 4.25 -17.02 -17.96
CA ALA A 611 5.47 -17.63 -18.50
C ALA A 611 5.18 -18.67 -19.61
N MET A 612 4.03 -19.35 -19.56
CA MET A 612 3.61 -20.33 -20.58
C MET A 612 2.98 -19.69 -21.82
N THR A 613 2.29 -18.54 -21.69
CA THR A 613 1.71 -17.83 -22.84
C THR A 613 2.78 -17.17 -23.71
N ASP A 614 3.90 -16.75 -23.13
CA ASP A 614 5.06 -16.23 -23.89
C ASP A 614 5.75 -17.34 -24.72
N GLU A 615 5.76 -18.60 -24.25
CA GLU A 615 6.26 -19.73 -25.04
C GLU A 615 5.33 -20.10 -26.22
N LEU A 616 4.02 -19.93 -26.07
CA LEU A 616 3.04 -20.21 -27.14
C LEU A 616 2.98 -19.10 -28.20
N PHE A 617 3.19 -17.83 -27.84
CA PHE A 617 3.31 -16.73 -28.81
C PHE A 617 4.62 -16.76 -29.61
N VAL A 618 5.68 -17.41 -29.10
CA VAL A 618 6.94 -17.64 -29.82
C VAL A 618 6.84 -18.81 -30.82
N SER A 619 5.78 -19.62 -30.76
CA SER A 619 5.58 -20.82 -31.59
C SER A 619 4.53 -20.68 -32.72
N GLY A 620 3.89 -19.50 -32.89
CA GLY A 620 2.85 -19.28 -33.90
C GLY A 620 3.39 -18.79 -35.25
N LYS A 621 3.25 -19.62 -36.29
CA LYS A 621 3.70 -19.38 -37.67
C LYS A 621 3.32 -18.01 -38.26
N SER A 622 4.31 -17.41 -38.91
CA SER A 622 4.20 -16.31 -39.87
C SER A 622 3.06 -16.50 -40.88
N TYR A 623 2.07 -15.61 -40.86
CA TYR A 623 1.36 -15.18 -42.07
C TYR A 623 1.50 -13.67 -42.16
N GLY A 624 2.24 -13.22 -43.17
CA GLY A 624 2.51 -11.81 -43.40
C GLY A 624 1.33 -11.11 -44.04
N THR A 625 1.16 -9.82 -43.71
CA THR A 625 0.54 -8.84 -44.59
C THR A 625 1.11 -7.45 -44.30
N GLY A 626 1.81 -6.91 -45.29
CA GLY A 626 1.55 -5.57 -45.83
C GLY A 626 1.97 -4.36 -45.01
N GLN A 627 3.09 -3.77 -45.41
CA GLN A 627 3.41 -2.36 -45.22
C GLN A 627 2.26 -1.44 -45.66
N GLY A 628 2.05 -0.36 -44.91
CA GLY A 628 1.16 0.74 -45.31
C GLY A 628 1.40 1.97 -44.43
N ASN A 629 2.43 2.74 -44.79
CA ASN A 629 2.79 4.01 -44.18
C ASN A 629 1.80 5.12 -44.60
N ASN A 630 1.63 6.07 -43.68
CA ASN A 630 1.43 7.51 -43.88
C ASN A 630 0.04 8.13 -44.18
N ASN A 631 -0.27 9.04 -43.26
CA ASN A 631 -0.63 10.45 -43.45
C ASN A 631 -2.07 10.85 -43.79
N LEU A 632 -2.59 11.61 -42.83
CA LEU A 632 -3.38 12.83 -42.99
C LEU A 632 -3.32 13.42 -44.42
N CYS A 633 -4.50 13.58 -45.02
CA CYS A 633 -4.74 14.57 -46.05
C CYS A 633 -6.00 15.39 -45.72
N VAL A 634 -5.83 16.68 -46.01
CA VAL A 634 -6.69 17.84 -45.76
C VAL A 634 -7.93 17.82 -46.66
N MET A 635 -9.03 18.35 -46.13
CA MET A 635 -10.31 18.60 -46.82
C MET A 635 -10.17 19.57 -48.00
N GLY A 636 -10.83 19.26 -49.11
CA GLY A 636 -11.12 20.24 -50.17
C GLY A 636 -11.73 19.65 -51.44
N GLY A 637 -13.01 19.96 -51.70
CA GLY A 637 -13.49 20.36 -53.03
C GLY A 637 -14.01 19.32 -54.02
N SER A 638 -15.33 19.33 -54.19
CA SER A 638 -16.11 19.34 -55.45
C SER A 638 -16.10 18.16 -56.45
N ASP A 639 -17.35 17.72 -56.70
CA ASP A 639 -17.96 17.33 -57.99
C ASP A 639 -18.29 15.85 -58.31
N GLU A 640 -19.61 15.69 -58.50
CA GLU A 640 -20.39 14.85 -59.42
C GLU A 640 -20.61 13.34 -59.20
N CYS A 641 -21.91 13.02 -59.09
CA CYS A 641 -22.56 11.72 -59.19
C CYS A 641 -22.52 11.16 -60.63
N ASP A 642 -22.38 9.84 -60.80
CA ASP A 642 -23.42 9.02 -61.48
C ASP A 642 -23.25 7.50 -61.25
N HIS A 643 -24.38 6.81 -61.40
CA HIS A 643 -24.73 5.42 -61.19
C HIS A 643 -23.94 4.33 -61.96
N SER A 644 -23.83 3.13 -61.36
CA SER A 644 -24.50 1.91 -61.86
C SER A 644 -24.21 0.67 -60.98
N LYS A 645 -25.04 -0.37 -61.16
CA LYS A 645 -25.41 -1.43 -60.20
C LYS A 645 -24.59 -2.72 -60.34
N ARG A 646 -24.70 -3.56 -59.28
CA ARG A 646 -24.50 -5.04 -59.15
C ARG A 646 -23.07 -5.47 -58.77
N SER A 647 -22.80 -6.38 -57.82
CA SER A 647 -23.65 -7.35 -57.10
C SER A 647 -23.02 -7.88 -55.79
N LYS A 648 -23.86 -7.95 -54.74
CA LYS A 648 -23.99 -8.94 -53.65
C LYS A 648 -22.86 -9.94 -53.31
N GLY A 649 -22.42 -9.89 -52.03
CA GLY A 649 -21.84 -10.99 -51.23
C GLY A 649 -21.40 -10.48 -49.82
N PRO A 650 -21.70 -11.17 -48.69
CA PRO A 650 -22.04 -10.49 -47.43
C PRO A 650 -20.84 -10.14 -46.55
N CYS A 651 -20.89 -8.92 -46.03
CA CYS A 651 -20.11 -8.45 -44.89
C CYS A 651 -20.97 -8.57 -43.62
N GLY A 652 -20.37 -9.02 -42.51
CA GLY A 652 -20.92 -8.83 -41.17
C GLY A 652 -21.30 -10.12 -40.44
N LYS A 653 -20.42 -10.58 -39.55
CA LYS A 653 -20.85 -11.23 -38.31
C LYS A 653 -20.61 -10.25 -37.16
N SER A 654 -21.62 -10.10 -36.29
CA SER A 654 -21.59 -9.16 -35.17
C SER A 654 -20.88 -9.77 -33.95
N MET A 655 -20.35 -8.92 -33.06
CA MET A 655 -19.71 -9.30 -31.78
C MET A 655 -20.59 -10.13 -30.83
N ALA A 656 -21.88 -10.28 -31.10
CA ALA A 656 -22.77 -11.10 -30.28
C ALA A 656 -22.58 -12.62 -30.52
N GLU A 657 -22.11 -13.04 -31.70
CA GLU A 657 -21.91 -14.48 -31.98
C GLU A 657 -20.59 -15.04 -31.42
N LEU A 658 -19.59 -14.19 -31.18
CA LEU A 658 -18.30 -14.58 -30.57
C LEU A 658 -18.37 -14.80 -29.05
N THR A 659 -19.46 -14.39 -28.40
CA THR A 659 -19.60 -14.50 -26.93
C THR A 659 -20.18 -15.86 -26.49
N VAL A 660 -20.74 -16.66 -27.41
CA VAL A 660 -21.33 -17.98 -27.09
C VAL A 660 -20.31 -19.13 -27.22
N GLU A 661 -19.22 -18.95 -27.97
CA GLU A 661 -18.18 -19.99 -28.14
C GLU A 661 -17.14 -20.04 -27.01
N MET A 662 -17.05 -19.00 -26.17
CA MET A 662 -16.10 -18.95 -25.04
C MET A 662 -16.62 -19.52 -23.71
N LEU A 663 -17.87 -20.00 -23.66
CA LEU A 663 -18.47 -20.60 -22.45
C LEU A 663 -18.51 -22.13 -22.46
N ASN A 664 -17.93 -22.79 -23.46
CA ASN A 664 -17.93 -24.26 -23.59
C ASN A 664 -16.53 -24.91 -23.72
N HIS A 665 -15.47 -24.24 -23.25
CA HIS A 665 -14.14 -24.85 -23.11
C HIS A 665 -13.46 -24.53 -21.79
#